data_AF-A0A8T0AYZ6-F1
#
_entry.id   AF-A0A8T0AYZ6-F1
#
_cell.length_a   1.000
_cell.length_b   1.000
_cell.length_c   1.000
_cell.angle_alpha   90.00
_cell.angle_beta   90.00
_cell.angle_gamma   90.00
#
_symmetry.space_group_name_H-M   'P 1'
#
loop_
_entity.id
_entity.type
_entity.pdbx_description
1 polymer ?
#
loop_
_entity_poly.entity_id
_entity_poly.type
_entity_poly.pdbx_seq_one_letter_code
_entity_poly.pdbx_strand_id
1 'polypeptide(L)'
;MEDLHSTPVEKWTESMVSNWLTSIGVKETYIKKLFEEEVDGRILLEITEEYLKKETGMKSGPAHLIIKKINELVNTLKKAQKPKDNAHERTAENDNHGAVSTKTNSTTSTPQKGNEEQDSLIVPTTKRDSKPRPFGTKGADYIYVKHNVLYPETGVIDLITPCHEYKAFTTAVKLDRPRLQAKLAREVLKFATGCINMRSNGTIHFGIMDSRENSGFVHGEIIGIPIAEKDMYVDALDHIERSFSTSDGEIVRQCIRPPEFILVVDPNSKDEHYVVEVDIAPSVSIVKNRVFSVRLPNFKEKSNKVEFEKGTIYRRTGAKTEPVGDINEFYQAVHVRDAQREEAEQAQCFTSPDLCPDLGRKLIMLVTSGKKLMEKEKWYILVTNKFSKEDLNHIDFLVNMKLFCVFDFDPDSMVSGLCHEYVKHHAVNLHFMQNYKIPSGLSISEFESHLHLFEQISWIFCNGRTDFKGNEMPCDENTWSKTRRTFLKDCVSLICKDILPKGTFHVIFLLNSPVDIPLLNTFYEFFTDMEGHDDIICISESVENFKKWQAFALGSCDSETVNLKSVVGMKMSHVNATLQSVQTNTTRTAKHLAVYVKGECCLETCEEEKMCSLEILGSNQCDDTSPEFIDLEKKEIERQFYLGAKVTWMNFWLAEKKFVGEMIQRDAYHEVTKLLRDILNWSQDQMPIDNINIYHHPGSGGSTVARQVLWNQRKDLRCAVVKPSYSAATVAEHAVKLREYEEKNPQKCLPVLLLIEDGEKEYLEDLKNELEVAVFTPRRLQWEYHALFSSAVDDPTPQRNCVRGHPY
;
A
#
# COMPACT_ATOMS: atom_id res chain seq x y z
N MET A 1 4.00 -0.31 20.37
CA MET A 1 3.82 -0.50 21.84
C MET A 1 2.39 -0.10 22.24
N GLU A 2 1.42 -0.23 21.33
CA GLU A 2 0.14 0.48 21.47
C GLU A 2 -1.03 -0.38 21.96
N ASP A 3 -0.95 -1.71 21.89
CA ASP A 3 -2.04 -2.64 22.25
C ASP A 3 -2.51 -2.57 23.73
N LEU A 4 -1.65 -2.06 24.63
CA LEU A 4 -1.97 -1.97 26.06
C LEU A 4 -3.00 -0.88 26.40
N HIS A 5 -3.29 0.06 25.49
CA HIS A 5 -4.18 1.18 25.76
C HIS A 5 -5.60 1.04 25.19
N SER A 6 -5.83 0.06 24.32
CA SER A 6 -7.16 -0.30 23.79
C SER A 6 -7.86 -1.40 24.60
N THR A 7 -7.09 -2.25 25.28
CA THR A 7 -7.59 -3.46 25.95
C THR A 7 -7.78 -3.24 27.46
N PRO A 8 -8.97 -3.51 28.05
CA PRO A 8 -9.18 -3.45 29.49
C PRO A 8 -8.23 -4.35 30.28
N VAL A 9 -7.80 -3.89 31.46
CA VAL A 9 -6.78 -4.57 32.29
C VAL A 9 -7.24 -5.96 32.70
N GLU A 10 -8.54 -6.14 32.94
CA GLU A 10 -9.19 -7.40 33.32
C GLU A 10 -9.20 -8.46 32.19
N LYS A 11 -8.61 -8.12 31.03
CA LYS A 11 -8.38 -8.98 29.86
C LYS A 11 -6.91 -9.08 29.44
N TRP A 12 -5.97 -8.47 30.16
CA TRP A 12 -4.55 -8.58 29.82
C TRP A 12 -4.03 -9.99 30.09
N THR A 13 -3.32 -10.57 29.12
CA THR A 13 -2.55 -11.81 29.31
C THR A 13 -1.28 -11.54 30.11
N GLU A 14 -0.63 -12.60 30.57
CA GLU A 14 0.67 -12.61 31.27
C GLU A 14 1.76 -11.92 30.43
N SER A 15 1.67 -12.04 29.10
CA SER A 15 2.53 -11.32 28.14
C SER A 15 2.24 -9.81 28.13
N MET A 16 0.97 -9.40 28.14
CA MET A 16 0.60 -7.98 28.23
C MET A 16 1.01 -7.38 29.59
N VAL A 17 0.85 -8.12 30.68
CA VAL A 17 1.36 -7.76 32.02
C VAL A 17 2.88 -7.63 31.99
N SER A 18 3.60 -8.55 31.34
CA SER A 18 5.07 -8.49 31.21
C SER A 18 5.54 -7.26 30.42
N ASN A 19 4.85 -6.93 29.33
CA ASN A 19 5.10 -5.70 28.57
C ASN A 19 4.79 -4.44 29.40
N TRP A 20 3.74 -4.45 30.22
CA TRP A 20 3.43 -3.36 31.14
C TRP A 20 4.52 -3.17 32.19
N LEU A 21 4.93 -4.24 32.88
CA LEU A 21 6.00 -4.25 33.88
C LEU A 21 7.33 -3.74 33.30
N THR A 22 7.62 -4.10 32.04
CA THR A 22 8.78 -3.58 31.29
C THR A 22 8.66 -2.06 31.08
N SER A 23 7.49 -1.57 30.64
CA SER A 23 7.25 -0.14 30.40
C SER A 23 7.39 0.74 31.66
N ILE A 24 7.09 0.20 32.85
CA ILE A 24 7.26 0.90 34.14
C ILE A 24 8.64 0.67 34.78
N GLY A 25 9.58 0.01 34.09
CA GLY A 25 10.97 -0.14 34.52
C GLY A 25 11.23 -1.23 35.57
N VAL A 26 10.37 -2.25 35.67
CA VAL A 26 10.65 -3.44 36.49
C VAL A 26 11.78 -4.25 35.85
N LYS A 27 12.63 -4.87 36.66
CA LYS A 27 13.74 -5.70 36.14
C LYS A 27 13.22 -7.02 35.58
N GLU A 28 13.71 -7.38 34.40
CA GLU A 28 13.54 -8.66 33.70
C GLU A 28 13.47 -9.90 34.63
N THR A 29 14.38 -9.98 35.61
CA THR A 29 14.48 -11.10 36.57
C THR A 29 13.28 -11.24 37.53
N TYR A 30 12.45 -10.20 37.63
CA TYR A 30 11.18 -10.22 38.36
C TYR A 30 9.98 -10.36 37.42
N ILE A 31 10.08 -9.84 36.20
CA ILE A 31 9.04 -10.01 35.18
C ILE A 31 8.88 -11.48 34.83
N LYS A 32 9.99 -12.20 34.58
CA LYS A 32 9.98 -13.64 34.31
C LYS A 32 9.33 -14.46 35.43
N LYS A 33 9.58 -14.10 36.69
CA LYS A 33 8.92 -14.75 37.83
C LYS A 33 7.42 -14.48 37.91
N LEU A 34 6.97 -13.28 37.57
CA LEU A 34 5.53 -12.97 37.52
C LEU A 34 4.84 -13.67 36.35
N PHE A 35 5.56 -13.92 35.25
CA PHE A 35 5.10 -14.74 34.14
C PHE A 35 5.10 -16.25 34.49
N GLU A 36 6.11 -16.74 35.21
CA GLU A 36 6.21 -18.12 35.73
C GLU A 36 5.14 -18.43 36.79
N GLU A 37 4.66 -17.42 37.52
CA GLU A 37 3.54 -17.48 38.47
C GLU A 37 2.17 -17.18 37.82
N GLU A 38 2.07 -17.23 36.48
CA GLU A 38 0.83 -17.05 35.71
C GLU A 38 0.05 -15.74 36.01
N VAL A 39 0.75 -14.64 36.32
CA VAL A 39 0.12 -13.35 36.69
C VAL A 39 -0.51 -12.65 35.48
N ASP A 40 -1.79 -12.95 35.25
CA ASP A 40 -2.67 -12.25 34.31
C ASP A 40 -3.08 -10.85 34.82
N GLY A 41 -3.83 -10.12 33.98
CA GLY A 41 -4.31 -8.78 34.30
C GLY A 41 -5.31 -8.67 35.46
N ARG A 42 -5.92 -9.79 35.89
CA ARG A 42 -6.83 -9.83 37.04
C ARG A 42 -6.03 -10.05 38.32
N ILE A 43 -5.11 -10.99 38.31
CA ILE A 43 -4.17 -11.24 39.41
C ILE A 43 -3.33 -9.98 39.66
N LEU A 44 -2.91 -9.27 38.61
CA LEU A 44 -2.23 -7.98 38.71
C LEU A 44 -3.03 -6.90 39.49
N LEU A 45 -4.37 -6.93 39.44
CA LEU A 45 -5.22 -5.97 40.14
C LEU A 45 -5.42 -6.31 41.63
N GLU A 46 -5.24 -7.57 42.02
CA GLU A 46 -5.36 -8.05 43.41
C GLU A 46 -4.01 -8.24 44.12
N ILE A 47 -2.89 -8.14 43.38
CA ILE A 47 -1.54 -8.43 43.88
C ILE A 47 -1.12 -7.51 45.04
N THR A 48 -0.47 -8.09 46.05
CA THR A 48 -0.06 -7.37 47.28
C THR A 48 1.46 -7.19 47.38
N GLU A 49 1.90 -6.18 48.14
CA GLU A 49 3.33 -5.96 48.41
C GLU A 49 3.95 -7.11 49.24
N GLU A 50 3.13 -7.98 49.86
CA GLU A 50 3.57 -9.18 50.58
C GLU A 50 3.77 -10.36 49.62
N TYR A 51 2.81 -10.63 48.73
CA TYR A 51 2.95 -11.64 47.66
C TYR A 51 4.18 -11.36 46.79
N LEU A 52 4.35 -10.11 46.34
CA LEU A 52 5.51 -9.68 45.54
C LEU A 52 6.86 -9.98 46.23
N LYS A 53 6.94 -9.80 47.55
CA LYS A 53 8.15 -10.11 48.34
C LYS A 53 8.34 -11.61 48.52
N LYS A 54 7.27 -12.33 48.84
CA LYS A 54 7.31 -13.73 49.27
C LYS A 54 7.60 -14.68 48.11
N GLU A 55 6.78 -14.66 47.06
CA GLU A 55 6.92 -15.66 45.99
C GLU A 55 8.01 -15.25 44.98
N THR A 56 8.01 -13.98 44.53
CA THR A 56 9.01 -13.54 43.54
C THR A 56 10.39 -13.21 44.15
N GLY A 57 10.48 -13.02 45.46
CA GLY A 57 11.72 -12.58 46.13
C GLY A 57 12.07 -11.10 45.90
N MET A 58 11.05 -10.26 45.65
CA MET A 58 11.25 -8.84 45.34
C MET A 58 11.62 -8.02 46.57
N LYS A 59 12.54 -7.06 46.42
CA LYS A 59 12.82 -6.07 47.47
C LYS A 59 11.70 -5.02 47.55
N SER A 60 11.53 -4.40 48.71
CA SER A 60 10.45 -3.43 48.98
C SER A 60 10.36 -2.28 47.98
N GLY A 61 11.49 -1.74 47.50
CA GLY A 61 11.50 -0.65 46.51
C GLY A 61 10.74 -0.97 45.21
N PRO A 62 11.16 -2.00 44.43
CA PRO A 62 10.42 -2.44 43.25
C PRO A 62 8.98 -2.91 43.54
N ALA A 63 8.73 -3.56 44.68
CA ALA A 63 7.37 -4.00 45.03
C ALA A 63 6.44 -2.79 45.24
N HIS A 64 6.91 -1.76 45.96
CA HIS A 64 6.19 -0.51 46.16
C HIS A 64 5.96 0.26 44.85
N LEU A 65 6.92 0.22 43.90
CA LEU A 65 6.76 0.81 42.57
C LEU A 65 5.61 0.17 41.79
N ILE A 66 5.52 -1.17 41.79
CA ILE A 66 4.45 -1.93 41.12
C ILE A 66 3.10 -1.59 41.75
N ILE A 67 2.97 -1.68 43.08
CA ILE A 67 1.72 -1.37 43.80
C ILE A 67 1.29 0.09 43.57
N LYS A 68 2.22 1.04 43.56
CA LYS A 68 1.92 2.43 43.21
C LYS A 68 1.39 2.56 41.78
N LYS A 69 2.00 1.88 40.81
CA LYS A 69 1.59 1.93 39.39
C LYS A 69 0.24 1.26 39.13
N ILE A 70 -0.08 0.16 39.83
CA ILE A 70 -1.42 -0.45 39.80
C ILE A 70 -2.47 0.53 40.36
N ASN A 71 -2.16 1.24 41.45
CA ASN A 71 -3.07 2.26 41.98
C ASN A 71 -3.27 3.46 41.01
N GLU A 72 -2.25 3.87 40.26
CA GLU A 72 -2.38 4.87 39.19
C GLU A 72 -3.26 4.36 38.03
N LEU A 73 -3.13 3.08 37.66
CA LEU A 73 -3.93 2.39 36.64
C LEU A 73 -5.42 2.33 37.05
N VAL A 74 -5.72 1.82 38.25
CA VAL A 74 -7.09 1.71 38.79
C VAL A 74 -7.77 3.07 38.96
N ASN A 75 -7.03 4.10 39.39
CA ASN A 75 -7.57 5.46 39.48
C ASN A 75 -7.84 6.10 38.11
N THR A 76 -7.21 5.60 37.04
CA THR A 76 -7.49 6.03 35.66
C THR A 76 -8.78 5.36 35.16
N LEU A 77 -8.94 4.06 35.37
CA LEU A 77 -10.20 3.33 35.06
C LEU A 77 -11.40 3.95 35.78
N LYS A 78 -11.28 4.27 37.07
CA LYS A 78 -12.35 4.91 37.87
C LYS A 78 -12.70 6.34 37.41
N LYS A 79 -11.85 7.02 36.63
CA LYS A 79 -12.16 8.31 36.00
C LYS A 79 -12.92 8.15 34.68
N ALA A 80 -12.73 7.04 33.97
CA ALA A 80 -13.41 6.76 32.71
C ALA A 80 -14.89 6.33 32.89
N GLN A 81 -15.26 5.82 34.06
CA GLN A 81 -16.58 5.22 34.34
C GLN A 81 -17.63 6.17 34.96
N LYS A 82 -17.50 7.50 34.83
CA LYS A 82 -18.58 8.43 35.27
C LYS A 82 -19.54 8.76 34.12
N PRO A 83 -20.84 8.40 34.20
CA PRO A 83 -21.84 8.86 33.23
C PRO A 83 -22.06 10.37 33.29
N LYS A 84 -22.56 10.94 32.18
CA LYS A 84 -23.17 12.26 32.14
C LYS A 84 -24.70 12.10 32.17
N ASP A 85 -25.30 12.12 33.35
CA ASP A 85 -26.75 12.22 33.50
C ASP A 85 -27.14 13.63 33.97
N ASN A 86 -28.20 14.18 33.36
CA ASN A 86 -28.61 15.56 33.57
C ASN A 86 -30.15 15.66 33.51
N ALA A 87 -30.85 15.23 34.56
CA ALA A 87 -32.29 15.43 34.72
C ALA A 87 -32.76 15.45 36.19
N HIS A 88 -33.24 16.62 36.62
CA HIS A 88 -34.40 16.85 37.49
C HIS A 88 -34.57 16.23 38.92
N GLU A 89 -34.78 17.17 39.86
CA GLU A 89 -35.70 17.16 41.03
C GLU A 89 -35.36 16.51 42.40
N ARG A 90 -34.95 17.42 43.31
CA ARG A 90 -35.57 17.76 44.62
C ARG A 90 -35.36 16.92 45.91
N THR A 91 -35.26 17.71 46.99
CA THR A 91 -35.71 17.53 48.39
C THR A 91 -34.91 16.70 49.42
N ALA A 92 -35.00 17.19 50.67
CA ALA A 92 -34.40 16.72 51.94
C ALA A 92 -32.87 16.82 51.99
N GLU A 93 -32.22 17.48 52.97
CA GLU A 93 -32.30 17.29 54.44
C GLU A 93 -31.96 15.82 54.80
N ASN A 94 -30.90 15.52 55.57
CA ASN A 94 -30.59 16.16 56.86
C ASN A 94 -29.13 15.92 57.30
N ASP A 95 -28.67 16.71 58.29
CA ASP A 95 -28.00 16.31 59.55
C ASP A 95 -27.09 15.04 59.66
N ASN A 96 -26.01 15.04 60.45
CA ASN A 96 -25.37 16.06 61.30
C ASN A 96 -23.92 15.63 61.68
N HIS A 97 -23.24 16.48 62.48
CA HIS A 97 -21.99 16.25 63.22
C HIS A 97 -20.70 16.15 62.38
N GLY A 98 -19.56 16.70 62.80
CA GLY A 98 -19.22 17.52 63.98
C GLY A 98 -17.68 17.61 64.06
N ALA A 99 -17.05 18.79 64.05
CA ALA A 99 -16.79 19.63 65.23
C ALA A 99 -15.97 18.87 66.30
N VAL A 100 -14.84 19.35 66.84
CA VAL A 100 -14.44 20.70 67.30
C VAL A 100 -12.88 20.76 67.21
N SER A 101 -12.16 21.74 66.64
CA SER A 101 -12.19 23.22 66.71
C SER A 101 -11.56 23.85 67.97
N THR A 102 -10.41 24.52 67.85
CA THR A 102 -9.98 25.60 68.76
C THR A 102 -8.95 26.50 68.05
N LYS A 103 -9.36 27.71 67.66
CA LYS A 103 -9.10 29.02 68.32
C LYS A 103 -7.63 29.48 68.24
N THR A 104 -7.24 30.45 67.40
CA THR A 104 -7.63 31.90 67.30
C THR A 104 -7.12 32.80 68.44
N ASN A 105 -6.43 33.89 68.05
CA ASN A 105 -6.69 35.30 68.39
C ASN A 105 -5.96 36.13 67.29
N SER A 106 -6.51 37.14 66.60
CA SER A 106 -7.26 38.37 67.01
C SER A 106 -6.37 39.36 67.78
N THR A 107 -6.38 40.69 67.55
CA THR A 107 -7.16 41.56 66.63
C THR A 107 -6.22 42.72 66.14
N THR A 108 -6.53 43.85 65.47
CA THR A 108 -7.71 44.72 65.14
C THR A 108 -7.33 45.51 63.85
N SER A 109 -8.21 45.87 62.90
CA SER A 109 -9.12 47.06 62.83
C SER A 109 -8.41 48.43 62.96
N THR A 110 -8.75 49.55 62.27
CA THR A 110 -9.96 50.02 61.51
C THR A 110 -9.56 50.81 60.20
N PRO A 111 -10.32 51.75 59.58
CA PRO A 111 -11.21 51.39 58.46
C PRO A 111 -11.24 52.33 57.21
N GLN A 112 -11.90 51.84 56.14
CA GLN A 112 -12.72 52.57 55.13
C GLN A 112 -12.25 53.93 54.56
N LYS A 113 -12.03 53.96 53.24
CA LYS A 113 -13.10 54.21 52.23
C LYS A 113 -12.65 53.71 50.86
N GLY A 114 -13.59 53.34 49.99
CA GLY A 114 -13.29 52.91 48.63
C GLY A 114 -14.27 53.51 47.63
N ASN A 115 -14.03 53.24 46.35
CA ASN A 115 -15.02 53.18 45.28
C ASN A 115 -14.50 52.21 44.21
N GLU A 116 -15.36 51.28 43.81
CA GLU A 116 -15.41 50.56 42.52
C GLU A 116 -14.08 50.33 41.77
N GLU A 117 -13.47 49.15 41.95
CA GLU A 117 -12.61 48.52 40.93
C GLU A 117 -13.35 47.33 40.29
N GLN A 118 -13.02 47.06 39.03
CA GLN A 118 -13.78 46.17 38.15
C GLN A 118 -13.16 44.76 38.13
N ASP A 119 -13.94 43.76 38.56
CA ASP A 119 -13.45 42.41 38.81
C ASP A 119 -13.02 41.68 37.52
N SER A 120 -11.73 41.34 37.43
CA SER A 120 -11.12 40.70 36.26
C SER A 120 -10.82 39.22 36.53
N LEU A 121 -11.72 38.37 36.04
CA LEU A 121 -11.68 36.91 36.22
C LEU A 121 -10.36 36.29 35.75
N ILE A 122 -9.58 35.73 36.70
CA ILE A 122 -8.37 34.97 36.40
C ILE A 122 -8.76 33.60 35.83
N VAL A 123 -8.65 33.45 34.51
CA VAL A 123 -8.80 32.16 33.82
C VAL A 123 -7.49 31.36 33.93
N PRO A 124 -7.50 30.10 34.44
CA PRO A 124 -6.28 29.30 34.52
C PRO A 124 -5.87 28.79 33.13
N THR A 125 -4.87 29.43 32.52
CA THR A 125 -4.24 28.99 31.26
C THR A 125 -3.59 27.61 31.44
N THR A 126 -4.17 26.59 30.83
CA THR A 126 -3.61 25.23 30.79
C THR A 126 -2.47 25.19 29.77
N LYS A 127 -1.21 25.19 30.27
CA LYS A 127 -0.01 25.02 29.43
C LYS A 127 -0.06 23.64 28.76
N ARG A 128 0.13 23.57 27.44
CA ARG A 128 0.10 22.33 26.65
C ARG A 128 1.43 22.09 25.96
N ASP A 129 1.74 20.83 25.71
CA ASP A 129 2.91 20.46 24.90
C ASP A 129 2.76 20.95 23.46
N SER A 130 3.88 21.35 22.86
CA SER A 130 3.97 21.84 21.48
C SER A 130 5.20 21.25 20.80
N LYS A 131 5.09 20.98 19.50
CA LYS A 131 6.20 20.53 18.67
C LYS A 131 6.90 21.76 18.06
N PRO A 132 8.23 21.73 17.85
CA PRO A 132 8.91 22.76 17.08
C PRO A 132 8.48 22.72 15.60
N ARG A 133 8.68 23.83 14.87
CA ARG A 133 8.61 23.87 13.41
C ARG A 133 9.44 22.74 12.78
N PRO A 134 8.97 22.05 11.71
CA PRO A 134 9.76 21.05 11.02
C PRO A 134 11.07 21.62 10.46
N PHE A 135 12.18 20.92 10.69
CA PHE A 135 13.53 21.38 10.35
C PHE A 135 13.66 21.77 8.87
N GLY A 136 14.25 22.94 8.60
CA GLY A 136 14.50 23.44 7.25
C GLY A 136 13.28 23.91 6.46
N THR A 137 12.08 23.92 7.04
CA THR A 137 10.86 24.51 6.43
C THR A 137 10.76 26.02 6.70
N LYS A 138 9.93 26.75 5.95
CA LYS A 138 9.72 28.19 6.15
C LYS A 138 8.86 28.45 7.39
N GLY A 139 9.16 29.50 8.13
CA GLY A 139 8.42 29.89 9.33
C GLY A 139 7.05 30.51 9.07
N ALA A 140 6.78 30.97 7.84
CA ALA A 140 5.51 31.60 7.46
C ALA A 140 4.31 30.63 7.47
N ASP A 141 4.56 29.33 7.27
CA ASP A 141 3.53 28.28 7.23
C ASP A 141 3.31 27.63 8.61
N TYR A 142 3.93 28.18 9.67
CA TYR A 142 3.88 27.64 11.03
C TYR A 142 3.50 28.74 12.05
N ILE A 143 2.81 28.35 13.13
CA ILE A 143 2.35 29.27 14.19
C ILE A 143 2.52 28.58 15.54
N TYR A 144 3.11 29.30 16.49
CA TYR A 144 3.14 28.92 17.89
C TYR A 144 2.00 29.57 18.69
N VAL A 145 1.63 28.96 19.83
CA VAL A 145 0.68 29.52 20.79
C VAL A 145 1.42 29.83 22.08
N LYS A 146 1.19 31.03 22.62
CA LYS A 146 1.82 31.50 23.86
C LYS A 146 1.47 30.62 25.06
N HIS A 147 2.41 30.45 25.99
CA HIS A 147 2.32 29.58 27.17
C HIS A 147 2.19 28.06 26.92
N ASN A 148 2.22 27.61 25.67
CA ASN A 148 2.56 26.22 25.37
C ASN A 148 4.06 25.97 25.62
N VAL A 149 4.44 24.70 25.74
CA VAL A 149 5.79 24.26 26.13
C VAL A 149 6.36 23.35 25.05
N LEU A 150 7.52 23.74 24.49
CA LEU A 150 8.32 22.87 23.62
C LEU A 150 8.98 21.75 24.43
N TYR A 151 9.24 20.61 23.79
CA TYR A 151 9.99 19.52 24.42
C TYR A 151 11.36 19.98 24.95
N PRO A 152 11.91 19.37 26.03
CA PRO A 152 13.18 19.80 26.61
C PRO A 152 14.37 19.78 25.63
N GLU A 153 15.36 20.64 25.86
CA GLU A 153 16.58 20.69 25.05
C GLU A 153 17.27 19.32 24.94
N THR A 154 17.46 18.84 23.71
CA THR A 154 18.13 17.58 23.41
C THR A 154 19.63 17.78 23.13
N GLY A 155 20.39 16.68 23.32
CA GLY A 155 21.73 16.56 22.76
C GLY A 155 21.71 16.04 21.33
N VAL A 156 22.90 15.68 20.82
CA VAL A 156 23.03 14.89 19.60
C VAL A 156 22.40 13.50 19.83
N ILE A 157 21.50 13.07 18.94
CA ILE A 157 20.80 11.77 19.03
C ILE A 157 21.30 10.83 17.92
N ASP A 158 20.94 11.17 16.67
CA ASP A 158 21.10 10.36 15.46
C ASP A 158 21.82 11.15 14.33
N LEU A 159 22.42 12.29 14.69
CA LEU A 159 23.01 13.32 13.83
C LEU A 159 22.04 14.10 12.92
N ILE A 160 20.88 13.56 12.53
CA ILE A 160 20.00 14.18 11.51
C ILE A 160 18.72 14.80 12.11
N THR A 161 18.15 14.23 13.16
CA THR A 161 17.13 14.91 13.98
C THR A 161 17.79 16.12 14.66
N PRO A 162 17.21 17.33 14.57
CA PRO A 162 17.82 18.51 15.15
C PRO A 162 17.92 18.40 16.68
N CYS A 163 19.08 18.74 17.21
CA CYS A 163 19.21 19.09 18.63
C CYS A 163 18.72 20.54 18.85
N HIS A 164 18.09 20.81 19.99
CA HIS A 164 17.48 22.12 20.28
C HIS A 164 18.28 22.90 21.34
N GLU A 165 18.49 24.21 21.15
CA GLU A 165 18.98 25.13 22.19
C GLU A 165 18.02 26.33 22.34
N TYR A 166 17.66 26.69 23.58
CA TYR A 166 16.62 27.69 23.89
C TYR A 166 17.20 28.97 24.50
N LYS A 167 16.63 30.13 24.13
CA LYS A 167 17.04 31.47 24.60
C LYS A 167 15.82 32.35 24.86
N ALA A 168 15.72 32.90 26.06
CA ALA A 168 14.65 33.85 26.40
C ALA A 168 14.73 35.12 25.56
N PHE A 169 15.93 35.71 25.42
CA PHE A 169 16.26 36.90 24.59
C PHE A 169 15.47 38.20 24.87
N THR A 170 14.49 38.19 25.78
CA THR A 170 13.59 39.30 26.15
C THR A 170 14.26 40.61 26.58
N THR A 171 15.48 40.54 27.13
CA THR A 171 16.31 41.73 27.44
C THR A 171 17.16 42.16 26.25
N ALA A 172 17.58 41.22 25.39
CA ALA A 172 18.48 41.48 24.26
C ALA A 172 17.76 42.18 23.09
N VAL A 173 16.48 41.87 22.89
CA VAL A 173 15.63 42.52 21.88
C VAL A 173 15.39 44.02 22.15
N LYS A 174 15.69 44.51 23.36
CA LYS A 174 15.56 45.91 23.76
C LYS A 174 16.85 46.73 23.57
N LEU A 175 17.87 46.14 22.96
CA LEU A 175 19.17 46.76 22.69
C LEU A 175 19.18 47.41 21.30
N ASP A 176 20.06 48.40 21.12
CA ASP A 176 20.36 49.01 19.83
C ASP A 176 20.99 48.01 18.83
N ARG A 177 20.79 48.26 17.53
CA ARG A 177 21.16 47.37 16.41
C ARG A 177 22.52 46.67 16.56
N PRO A 178 23.67 47.35 16.80
CA PRO A 178 24.96 46.67 16.89
C PRO A 178 25.14 45.84 18.17
N ARG A 179 24.46 46.16 19.27
CA ARG A 179 24.45 45.35 20.50
C ARG A 179 23.56 44.11 20.35
N LEU A 180 22.39 44.26 19.72
CA LEU A 180 21.48 43.16 19.42
C LEU A 180 22.14 42.17 18.45
N GLN A 181 22.69 42.67 17.33
CA GLN A 181 23.41 41.87 16.33
C GLN A 181 24.55 41.07 16.94
N ALA A 182 25.44 41.73 17.70
CA ALA A 182 26.57 41.05 18.35
C ALA A 182 26.13 39.98 19.35
N LYS A 183 25.01 40.19 20.07
CA LYS A 183 24.48 39.22 21.03
C LYS A 183 23.75 38.05 20.36
N LEU A 184 22.99 38.30 19.28
CA LEU A 184 22.35 37.23 18.49
C LEU A 184 23.42 36.34 17.85
N ALA A 185 24.38 36.95 17.16
CA ALA A 185 25.49 36.25 16.53
C ALA A 185 26.34 35.47 17.52
N ARG A 186 26.56 35.98 18.74
CA ARG A 186 27.27 35.25 19.79
C ARG A 186 26.61 33.90 20.10
N GLU A 187 25.31 33.89 20.33
CA GLU A 187 24.58 32.65 20.69
C GLU A 187 24.46 31.71 19.48
N VAL A 188 24.08 32.24 18.30
CA VAL A 188 23.97 31.45 17.07
C VAL A 188 25.31 30.82 16.69
N LEU A 189 26.40 31.59 16.62
CA LEU A 189 27.69 31.06 16.15
C LEU A 189 28.34 30.11 17.16
N LYS A 190 28.08 30.29 18.46
CA LYS A 190 28.48 29.31 19.48
C LYS A 190 27.77 27.98 19.28
N PHE A 191 26.43 27.99 19.23
CA PHE A 191 25.61 26.79 19.01
C PHE A 191 25.95 26.10 17.69
N ALA A 192 25.98 26.87 16.59
CA ALA A 192 26.32 26.38 15.27
C ALA A 192 27.69 25.69 15.22
N THR A 193 28.72 26.28 15.82
CA THR A 193 30.06 25.66 15.90
C THR A 193 30.01 24.32 16.64
N GLY A 194 29.22 24.24 17.72
CA GLY A 194 29.00 22.99 18.46
C GLY A 194 28.33 21.89 17.64
N CYS A 195 27.29 22.24 16.86
CA CYS A 195 26.59 21.34 15.95
C CYS A 195 27.47 20.90 14.78
N ILE A 196 28.11 21.84 14.08
CA ILE A 196 28.98 21.63 12.92
C ILE A 196 30.17 20.71 13.26
N ASN A 197 30.81 20.93 14.41
CA ASN A 197 31.94 20.09 14.85
C ASN A 197 31.52 18.67 15.27
N MET A 198 30.26 18.49 15.68
CA MET A 198 29.67 17.19 16.03
C MET A 198 28.92 16.52 14.86
N ARG A 199 28.85 17.17 13.68
CA ARG A 199 28.05 16.73 12.52
C ARG A 199 26.55 16.57 12.80
N SER A 200 26.04 17.21 13.84
CA SER A 200 24.61 17.15 14.19
C SER A 200 23.85 18.29 13.53
N ASN A 201 22.67 18.00 13.00
CA ASN A 201 21.67 19.03 12.76
C ASN A 201 21.25 19.67 14.09
N GLY A 202 20.72 20.90 14.05
CA GLY A 202 20.15 21.54 15.24
C GLY A 202 19.49 22.88 14.95
N THR A 203 18.62 23.33 15.86
CA THR A 203 17.91 24.61 15.76
C THR A 203 18.03 25.36 17.07
N ILE A 204 18.43 26.64 17.01
CA ILE A 204 18.42 27.56 18.15
C ILE A 204 17.20 28.47 18.10
N HIS A 205 16.49 28.59 19.22
CA HIS A 205 15.19 29.28 19.33
C HIS A 205 15.29 30.49 20.27
N PHE A 206 14.88 31.66 19.80
CA PHE A 206 14.85 32.91 20.57
C PHE A 206 13.40 33.32 20.86
N GLY A 207 13.09 33.60 22.13
CA GLY A 207 11.72 33.81 22.64
C GLY A 207 11.15 32.63 23.43
N ILE A 208 11.98 31.64 23.77
CA ILE A 208 11.63 30.46 24.58
C ILE A 208 12.24 30.60 25.97
N MET A 209 11.44 30.44 27.02
CA MET A 209 11.90 30.62 28.40
C MET A 209 12.56 29.36 28.97
N ASP A 210 13.58 29.58 29.80
CA ASP A 210 14.13 28.57 30.70
C ASP A 210 13.76 28.88 32.15
N SER A 211 13.42 27.84 32.93
CA SER A 211 12.99 27.93 34.31
C SER A 211 14.12 28.27 35.30
N ARG A 212 15.39 28.15 34.89
CA ARG A 212 16.55 28.52 35.74
C ARG A 212 16.95 29.98 35.57
N GLU A 213 16.88 30.51 34.35
CA GLU A 213 17.18 31.92 34.09
C GLU A 213 15.97 32.86 34.37
N ASN A 214 14.73 32.36 34.25
CA ASN A 214 13.52 33.18 34.30
C ASN A 214 12.54 32.64 35.37
N SER A 215 12.76 33.03 36.63
CA SER A 215 11.97 32.55 37.78
C SER A 215 10.48 32.90 37.67
N GLY A 216 9.68 31.92 37.24
CA GLY A 216 8.23 32.05 36.98
C GLY A 216 7.74 31.26 35.77
N PHE A 217 8.63 30.92 34.83
CA PHE A 217 8.31 30.17 33.62
C PHE A 217 8.75 28.69 33.71
N VAL A 218 8.15 27.85 32.87
CA VAL A 218 8.56 26.46 32.64
C VAL A 218 9.67 26.41 31.59
N HIS A 219 10.58 25.44 31.69
CA HIS A 219 11.60 25.22 30.65
C HIS A 219 10.94 24.81 29.33
N GLY A 220 11.25 25.51 28.24
CA GLY A 220 10.61 25.33 26.94
C GLY A 220 9.35 26.17 26.73
N GLU A 221 8.95 27.03 27.68
CA GLU A 221 7.72 27.81 27.57
C GLU A 221 7.81 28.92 26.51
N ILE A 222 6.89 28.90 25.55
CA ILE A 222 6.82 29.82 24.43
C ILE A 222 6.22 31.15 24.89
N ILE A 223 6.98 32.24 24.73
CA ILE A 223 6.51 33.62 24.98
C ILE A 223 6.70 34.51 23.74
N GLY A 224 7.75 34.25 22.95
CA GLY A 224 8.16 35.07 21.82
C GLY A 224 8.86 36.38 22.24
N ILE A 225 9.32 37.12 21.23
CA ILE A 225 9.86 38.48 21.36
C ILE A 225 9.18 39.41 20.34
N PRO A 226 8.93 40.69 20.67
CA PRO A 226 8.45 41.68 19.71
C PRO A 226 9.57 42.07 18.75
N ILE A 227 9.29 42.17 17.44
CA ILE A 227 10.31 42.45 16.41
C ILE A 227 9.88 43.64 15.55
N ALA A 228 10.66 44.73 15.59
CA ALA A 228 10.43 45.92 14.78
C ALA A 228 11.13 45.85 13.40
N GLU A 229 12.38 45.38 13.35
CA GLU A 229 13.18 45.26 12.13
C GLU A 229 13.69 43.81 12.01
N LYS A 230 13.17 43.05 11.02
CA LYS A 230 13.59 41.65 10.79
C LYS A 230 15.03 41.58 10.24
N ASP A 231 15.40 42.52 9.37
CA ASP A 231 16.74 42.64 8.76
C ASP A 231 17.86 42.65 9.81
N MET A 232 17.64 43.27 10.98
CA MET A 232 18.63 43.30 12.07
C MET A 232 19.08 41.91 12.53
N TYR A 233 18.23 40.88 12.40
CA TYR A 233 18.53 39.50 12.75
C TYR A 233 19.24 38.76 11.60
N VAL A 234 18.98 39.15 10.35
CA VAL A 234 19.61 38.60 9.15
C VAL A 234 21.06 39.09 9.04
N ASP A 235 21.25 40.42 9.08
CA ASP A 235 22.56 41.11 9.13
C ASP A 235 23.49 40.56 10.23
N ALA A 236 22.92 40.09 11.35
CA ALA A 236 23.72 39.56 12.46
C ALA A 236 24.56 38.35 12.04
N LEU A 237 24.15 37.61 11.00
CA LEU A 237 24.90 36.47 10.48
C LEU A 237 26.14 36.88 9.68
N ASP A 238 26.27 38.14 9.25
CA ASP A 238 27.47 38.66 8.56
C ASP A 238 28.66 38.84 9.54
N HIS A 239 28.44 38.56 10.83
CA HIS A 239 29.53 38.30 11.76
C HIS A 239 30.30 36.99 11.42
N ILE A 240 29.76 36.08 10.60
CA ILE A 240 30.44 34.83 10.18
C ILE A 240 31.79 35.14 9.50
N GLU A 241 31.82 36.03 8.50
CA GLU A 241 33.06 36.39 7.77
C GLU A 241 34.18 36.93 8.69
N ARG A 242 33.82 37.45 9.87
CA ARG A 242 34.76 38.00 10.86
C ARG A 242 35.05 37.04 12.01
N SER A 243 34.14 36.13 12.31
CA SER A 243 34.29 35.14 13.38
C SER A 243 35.21 33.96 13.00
N PHE A 244 35.25 33.57 11.74
CA PHE A 244 36.05 32.41 11.26
C PHE A 244 37.32 32.84 10.50
N SER A 245 38.06 31.87 9.95
CA SER A 245 39.01 32.14 8.86
C SER A 245 38.22 32.30 7.54
N THR A 246 38.79 32.91 6.51
CA THR A 246 38.08 33.09 5.21
C THR A 246 37.62 31.76 4.63
N SER A 247 38.50 30.76 4.60
CA SER A 247 38.25 29.42 4.05
C SER A 247 37.32 28.54 4.90
N ASP A 248 36.99 28.96 6.12
CA ASP A 248 36.06 28.27 7.01
C ASP A 248 34.72 29.02 7.12
N GLY A 249 34.74 30.35 7.03
CA GLY A 249 33.54 31.20 7.05
C GLY A 249 32.61 30.90 5.89
N GLU A 250 33.13 30.72 4.68
CA GLU A 250 32.35 30.31 3.49
C GLU A 250 31.62 28.97 3.69
N ILE A 251 32.23 28.04 4.43
CA ILE A 251 31.67 26.71 4.72
C ILE A 251 30.64 26.80 5.84
N VAL A 252 30.96 27.52 6.92
CA VAL A 252 30.02 27.76 8.03
C VAL A 252 28.77 28.53 7.54
N ARG A 253 28.92 29.47 6.60
CA ARG A 253 27.78 30.19 5.98
C ARG A 253 26.84 29.26 5.21
N GLN A 254 27.34 28.15 4.64
CA GLN A 254 26.51 27.13 4.01
C GLN A 254 25.79 26.24 5.03
N CYS A 255 26.38 26.02 6.20
CA CYS A 255 25.76 25.24 7.28
C CYS A 255 24.71 26.01 8.09
N ILE A 256 24.71 27.35 8.09
CA ILE A 256 23.79 28.18 8.89
C ILE A 256 22.73 28.80 7.98
N ARG A 257 21.48 28.36 8.11
CA ARG A 257 20.35 28.91 7.35
C ARG A 257 20.00 30.34 7.80
N PRO A 258 19.28 31.14 6.98
CA PRO A 258 18.72 32.42 7.43
C PRO A 258 17.79 32.27 8.64
N PRO A 259 17.60 33.31 9.46
CA PRO A 259 16.64 33.27 10.56
C PRO A 259 15.20 33.21 10.05
N GLU A 260 14.42 32.26 10.56
CA GLU A 260 12.98 32.16 10.34
C GLU A 260 12.21 32.84 11.48
N PHE A 261 11.08 33.48 11.16
CA PHE A 261 10.30 34.30 12.10
C PHE A 261 8.89 33.74 12.28
N ILE A 262 8.71 32.82 13.23
CA ILE A 262 7.45 32.12 13.48
C ILE A 262 6.56 32.99 14.37
N LEU A 263 5.31 33.22 13.96
CA LEU A 263 4.35 34.03 14.73
C LEU A 263 3.91 33.30 16.02
N VAL A 264 3.82 34.03 17.13
CA VAL A 264 3.25 33.57 18.40
C VAL A 264 1.89 34.22 18.62
N VAL A 265 0.84 33.40 18.63
CA VAL A 265 -0.53 33.85 18.92
C VAL A 265 -0.76 33.89 20.43
N ASP A 266 -1.16 35.06 20.93
CA ASP A 266 -1.72 35.27 22.27
C ASP A 266 -3.23 35.54 22.14
N PRO A 267 -4.12 34.67 22.68
CA PRO A 267 -5.56 34.94 22.68
C PRO A 267 -5.99 36.20 23.44
N ASN A 268 -5.11 36.77 24.28
CA ASN A 268 -5.41 37.88 25.19
C ASN A 268 -4.72 39.20 24.81
N SER A 269 -3.90 39.23 23.75
CA SER A 269 -3.28 40.47 23.24
C SER A 269 -3.37 40.58 21.72
N LYS A 270 -3.12 41.79 21.21
CA LYS A 270 -2.94 42.08 19.78
C LYS A 270 -1.47 42.37 19.42
N ASP A 271 -0.56 42.28 20.39
CA ASP A 271 0.87 42.53 20.19
C ASP A 271 1.53 41.35 19.46
N GLU A 272 1.98 41.55 18.22
CA GLU A 272 2.72 40.53 17.49
C GLU A 272 4.04 40.16 18.19
N HIS A 273 4.13 38.91 18.62
CA HIS A 273 5.36 38.30 19.15
C HIS A 273 5.81 37.19 18.21
N TYR A 274 7.12 36.99 18.12
CA TYR A 274 7.74 36.01 17.23
C TYR A 274 8.72 35.12 17.99
N VAL A 275 8.80 33.83 17.62
CA VAL A 275 9.98 33.02 17.90
C VAL A 275 10.90 33.16 16.69
N VAL A 276 12.18 33.46 16.93
CA VAL A 276 13.20 33.45 15.87
C VAL A 276 13.95 32.13 15.94
N GLU A 277 14.02 31.42 14.82
CA GLU A 277 14.71 30.13 14.72
C GLU A 277 15.86 30.20 13.71
N VAL A 278 16.98 29.57 14.04
CA VAL A 278 18.11 29.42 13.10
C VAL A 278 18.50 27.94 13.01
N ASP A 279 18.31 27.36 11.82
CA ASP A 279 18.61 25.96 11.51
C ASP A 279 20.08 25.78 11.08
N ILE A 280 20.74 24.79 11.67
CA ILE A 280 22.14 24.42 11.42
C ILE A 280 22.17 23.03 10.76
N ALA A 281 22.67 22.94 9.52
CA ALA A 281 22.67 21.73 8.69
C ALA A 281 24.09 21.37 8.18
N PRO A 282 24.93 20.70 9.00
CA PRO A 282 26.29 20.32 8.61
C PRO A 282 26.35 18.97 7.87
N SER A 283 25.96 18.94 6.59
CA SER A 283 26.11 17.73 5.77
C SER A 283 27.57 17.33 5.61
N VAL A 284 27.86 16.03 5.58
CA VAL A 284 29.24 15.54 5.48
C VAL A 284 29.94 16.08 4.23
N SER A 285 29.20 16.24 3.14
CA SER A 285 29.66 16.81 1.87
C SER A 285 30.28 18.21 2.01
N ILE A 286 29.80 19.02 2.97
CA ILE A 286 30.22 20.41 3.21
C ILE A 286 31.40 20.46 4.21
N VAL A 287 31.39 19.62 5.24
CA VAL A 287 32.29 19.76 6.41
C VAL A 287 33.35 18.67 6.56
N LYS A 288 33.44 17.71 5.63
CA LYS A 288 34.34 16.53 5.72
C LYS A 288 35.79 16.91 6.04
N ASN A 289 36.41 16.14 6.93
CA ASN A 289 37.78 16.27 7.39
C ASN A 289 38.13 17.63 8.07
N ARG A 290 37.14 18.47 8.43
CA ARG A 290 37.37 19.78 9.07
C ARG A 290 36.81 19.87 10.50
N VAL A 291 37.48 20.68 11.31
CA VAL A 291 37.05 21.12 12.64
C VAL A 291 37.18 22.64 12.68
N PHE A 292 36.15 23.31 13.19
CA PHE A 292 35.93 24.74 13.07
C PHE A 292 36.18 25.43 14.40
N SER A 293 36.96 26.52 14.37
CA SER A 293 37.31 27.34 15.52
C SER A 293 36.71 28.73 15.35
N VAL A 294 35.87 29.15 16.29
CA VAL A 294 35.10 30.40 16.20
C VAL A 294 35.67 31.47 17.13
N ARG A 295 35.76 32.69 16.62
CA ARG A 295 35.99 33.91 17.41
C ARG A 295 34.62 34.54 17.70
N LEU A 296 34.05 34.31 18.87
CA LEU A 296 32.71 34.82 19.18
C LEU A 296 32.71 36.36 19.23
N PRO A 297 31.71 37.05 18.65
CA PRO A 297 31.56 38.48 18.78
C PRO A 297 31.15 38.86 20.22
N ASN A 298 31.60 40.03 20.66
CA ASN A 298 31.28 40.59 21.96
C ASN A 298 31.32 42.14 21.88
N PHE A 299 30.24 42.80 22.28
CA PHE A 299 30.16 44.27 22.24
C PHE A 299 30.79 44.87 23.50
N LYS A 300 31.87 45.66 23.35
CA LYS A 300 32.47 46.37 24.49
C LYS A 300 31.97 47.81 24.56
N GLU A 301 31.20 48.09 25.62
CA GLU A 301 30.67 49.43 25.91
C GLU A 301 31.76 50.50 25.98
N LYS A 302 32.93 50.17 26.56
CA LYS A 302 34.06 51.11 26.72
C LYS A 302 34.72 51.53 25.41
N SER A 303 34.64 50.73 24.36
CA SER A 303 35.19 51.02 23.03
C SER A 303 34.12 51.29 21.97
N ASN A 304 32.84 51.15 22.35
CA ASN A 304 31.64 51.23 21.51
C ASN A 304 31.74 50.42 20.20
N LYS A 305 32.35 49.24 20.28
CA LYS A 305 32.71 48.38 19.14
C LYS A 305 32.47 46.90 19.45
N VAL A 306 32.21 46.13 18.39
CA VAL A 306 32.24 44.66 18.43
C VAL A 306 33.68 44.19 18.33
N GLU A 307 34.17 43.59 19.40
CA GLU A 307 35.45 42.90 19.48
C GLU A 307 35.22 41.39 19.43
N PHE A 308 36.25 40.62 19.10
CA PHE A 308 36.15 39.18 18.80
C PHE A 308 37.02 38.38 19.76
N GLU A 309 36.45 37.33 20.34
CA GLU A 309 37.14 36.47 21.32
C GLU A 309 38.22 35.59 20.68
N LYS A 310 39.07 34.97 21.52
CA LYS A 310 40.08 34.01 21.04
C LYS A 310 39.38 32.84 20.33
N GLY A 311 39.90 32.44 19.16
CA GLY A 311 39.40 31.29 18.42
C GLY A 311 39.31 30.05 19.30
N THR A 312 38.10 29.53 19.45
CA THR A 312 37.74 28.42 20.34
C THR A 312 36.94 27.37 19.59
N ILE A 313 37.26 26.10 19.79
CA ILE A 313 36.52 24.97 19.23
C ILE A 313 35.42 24.59 20.22
N TYR A 314 34.17 24.55 19.78
CA TYR A 314 33.02 24.11 20.58
C TYR A 314 32.51 22.75 20.11
N ARG A 315 31.89 22.00 21.03
CA ARG A 315 31.11 20.77 20.77
C ARG A 315 29.76 20.82 21.48
N ARG A 316 28.80 20.03 20.99
CA ARG A 316 27.52 19.77 21.66
C ARG A 316 27.65 18.52 22.54
N THR A 317 27.52 18.66 23.86
CA THR A 317 27.61 17.58 24.86
C THR A 317 26.31 17.54 25.64
N GLY A 318 25.41 16.61 25.28
CA GLY A 318 24.02 16.67 25.74
C GLY A 318 23.38 18.01 25.34
N ALA A 319 22.49 18.54 26.19
CA ALA A 319 21.83 19.84 26.00
C ALA A 319 22.75 21.08 26.11
N LYS A 320 24.08 20.93 26.10
CA LYS A 320 25.04 22.03 26.30
C LYS A 320 26.03 22.18 25.16
N THR A 321 26.33 23.44 24.85
CA THR A 321 27.40 23.81 23.91
C THR A 321 28.63 24.30 24.70
N GLU A 322 29.69 23.49 24.70
CA GLU A 322 30.88 23.65 25.57
C GLU A 322 32.19 23.71 24.76
N PRO A 323 33.25 24.37 25.26
CA PRO A 323 34.55 24.36 24.60
C PRO A 323 35.21 22.97 24.71
N VAL A 324 35.95 22.57 23.68
CA VAL A 324 36.71 21.31 23.64
C VAL A 324 37.93 21.39 24.56
N GLY A 325 38.12 20.38 25.40
CA GLY A 325 39.26 20.24 26.32
C GLY A 325 40.52 19.73 25.63
N ASP A 326 40.56 18.43 25.30
CA ASP A 326 41.62 17.88 24.45
C ASP A 326 41.29 18.15 22.97
N ILE A 327 42.05 19.06 22.38
CA ILE A 327 41.91 19.47 20.98
C ILE A 327 42.49 18.39 20.03
N ASN A 328 43.53 17.67 20.44
CA ASN A 328 44.22 16.70 19.59
C ASN A 328 43.38 15.43 19.39
N GLU A 329 42.80 14.90 20.47
CA GLU A 329 41.82 13.81 20.42
C GLU A 329 40.63 14.19 19.52
N PHE A 330 40.13 15.42 19.66
CA PHE A 330 38.97 15.88 18.92
C PHE A 330 39.21 16.04 17.40
N TYR A 331 40.45 16.39 17.01
CA TYR A 331 40.91 16.34 15.61
C TYR A 331 41.03 14.90 15.12
N GLN A 332 41.68 13.99 15.86
CA GLN A 332 41.86 12.59 15.44
C GLN A 332 40.51 11.88 15.21
N ALA A 333 39.52 12.15 16.06
CA ALA A 333 38.19 11.60 15.95
C ALA A 333 37.31 12.23 14.83
N VAL A 334 37.83 13.16 14.00
CA VAL A 334 37.02 13.83 12.96
C VAL A 334 36.49 12.84 11.92
N HIS A 335 37.32 11.92 11.46
CA HIS A 335 36.95 10.92 10.45
C HIS A 335 35.86 9.96 10.94
N VAL A 336 35.79 9.70 12.25
CA VAL A 336 34.72 8.87 12.85
C VAL A 336 33.39 9.62 12.79
N ARG A 337 33.38 10.92 13.13
CA ARG A 337 32.17 11.75 13.05
C ARG A 337 31.71 11.97 11.60
N ASP A 338 32.67 12.11 10.68
CA ASP A 338 32.37 12.16 9.24
C ASP A 338 31.74 10.85 8.75
N ALA A 339 32.30 9.69 9.11
CA ALA A 339 31.76 8.39 8.72
C ALA A 339 30.35 8.14 9.30
N GLN A 340 30.13 8.46 10.58
CA GLN A 340 28.81 8.35 11.22
C GLN A 340 27.76 9.27 10.56
N ARG A 341 28.16 10.47 10.13
CA ARG A 341 27.26 11.37 9.38
C ARG A 341 27.00 10.87 7.96
N GLU A 342 28.00 10.32 7.30
CA GLU A 342 27.89 9.74 5.96
C GLU A 342 26.96 8.50 5.96
N GLU A 343 27.05 7.66 6.99
CA GLU A 343 26.13 6.55 7.25
C GLU A 343 24.70 7.04 7.52
N ALA A 344 24.51 8.04 8.39
CA ALA A 344 23.20 8.59 8.73
C ALA A 344 22.54 9.35 7.56
N GLU A 345 23.31 10.05 6.71
CA GLU A 345 22.80 10.68 5.49
C GLU A 345 22.46 9.64 4.40
N GLN A 346 23.22 8.54 4.30
CA GLN A 346 22.87 7.42 3.41
C GLN A 346 21.61 6.68 3.89
N ALA A 347 21.43 6.48 5.19
CA ALA A 347 20.21 5.91 5.75
C ALA A 347 18.97 6.75 5.36
N GLN A 348 19.03 8.09 5.47
CA GLN A 348 17.94 8.96 5.01
C GLN A 348 17.78 9.04 3.48
N CYS A 349 18.81 8.68 2.70
CA CYS A 349 18.67 8.57 1.24
C CYS A 349 17.71 7.45 0.81
N PHE A 350 17.37 6.51 1.71
CA PHE A 350 16.32 5.51 1.50
C PHE A 350 14.93 5.98 1.97
N THR A 351 14.84 7.03 2.79
CA THR A 351 13.58 7.48 3.43
C THR A 351 13.05 8.82 2.91
N SER A 352 13.81 9.53 2.07
CA SER A 352 13.39 10.77 1.39
C SER A 352 12.67 10.49 0.06
N PRO A 353 11.59 11.22 -0.28
CA PRO A 353 10.91 11.12 -1.59
C PRO A 353 11.67 11.73 -2.77
N ASP A 354 12.71 12.54 -2.54
CA ASP A 354 13.36 13.31 -3.60
C ASP A 354 14.21 12.45 -4.55
N LEU A 355 13.59 12.06 -5.67
CA LEU A 355 14.21 11.56 -6.89
C LEU A 355 15.15 10.34 -6.70
N CYS A 356 14.54 9.17 -6.57
CA CYS A 356 15.24 7.91 -6.89
C CYS A 356 15.85 8.01 -8.31
N PRO A 357 17.19 7.91 -8.48
CA PRO A 357 17.84 8.15 -9.77
C PRO A 357 17.47 7.14 -10.88
N ASP A 358 16.84 6.03 -10.49
CA ASP A 358 16.46 4.93 -11.39
C ASP A 358 15.01 4.50 -11.10
N LEU A 359 14.07 5.35 -11.51
CA LEU A 359 12.62 5.06 -11.45
C LEU A 359 12.25 3.78 -12.22
N GLY A 360 13.00 3.42 -13.28
CA GLY A 360 12.80 2.20 -14.04
C GLY A 360 13.08 0.95 -13.22
N ARG A 361 14.24 0.88 -12.56
CA ARG A 361 14.56 -0.17 -11.59
C ARG A 361 13.58 -0.20 -10.42
N LYS A 362 13.14 0.95 -9.92
CA LYS A 362 12.14 1.01 -8.84
C LYS A 362 10.81 0.39 -9.27
N LEU A 363 10.31 0.76 -10.45
CA LEU A 363 9.09 0.21 -11.05
C LEU A 363 9.19 -1.31 -11.26
N ILE A 364 10.31 -1.79 -11.82
CA ILE A 364 10.59 -3.23 -11.97
C ILE A 364 10.55 -3.92 -10.61
N MET A 365 11.33 -3.43 -9.64
CA MET A 365 11.46 -4.03 -8.31
C MET A 365 10.11 -4.16 -7.57
N LEU A 366 9.23 -3.18 -7.72
CA LEU A 366 7.88 -3.21 -7.16
C LEU A 366 7.00 -4.27 -7.85
N VAL A 367 6.92 -4.26 -9.18
CA VAL A 367 5.99 -5.12 -9.93
C VAL A 367 6.45 -6.59 -10.01
N THR A 368 7.76 -6.87 -9.87
CA THR A 368 8.33 -8.22 -9.80
C THR A 368 8.65 -8.70 -8.38
N SER A 369 8.34 -7.91 -7.35
CA SER A 369 8.73 -8.20 -5.95
C SER A 369 10.23 -8.52 -5.79
N GLY A 370 11.08 -7.82 -6.56
CA GLY A 370 12.53 -8.02 -6.60
C GLY A 370 13.04 -9.17 -7.49
N LYS A 371 12.17 -9.93 -8.15
CA LYS A 371 12.54 -10.97 -9.13
C LYS A 371 12.99 -10.34 -10.46
N LYS A 372 13.64 -11.12 -11.33
CA LYS A 372 14.10 -10.63 -12.66
C LYS A 372 12.96 -10.30 -13.63
N LEU A 373 11.81 -10.94 -13.43
CA LEU A 373 10.69 -11.05 -14.36
C LEU A 373 9.39 -11.07 -13.55
N MET A 374 8.27 -10.67 -14.15
CA MET A 374 6.96 -10.76 -13.52
C MET A 374 6.55 -12.23 -13.30
N GLU A 375 5.82 -12.48 -12.22
CA GLU A 375 5.40 -13.84 -11.86
C GLU A 375 4.17 -14.26 -12.67
N LYS A 376 4.29 -15.37 -13.40
CA LYS A 376 3.22 -15.86 -14.30
C LYS A 376 1.88 -16.11 -13.59
N GLU A 377 1.91 -16.45 -12.30
CA GLU A 377 0.67 -16.76 -11.56
C GLU A 377 0.07 -15.62 -10.74
N LYS A 378 0.84 -14.56 -10.44
CA LYS A 378 0.36 -13.44 -9.63
C LYS A 378 -0.70 -12.65 -10.40
N TRP A 379 -1.84 -12.40 -9.75
CA TRP A 379 -2.91 -11.57 -10.29
C TRP A 379 -2.62 -10.08 -10.10
N TYR A 380 -3.24 -9.23 -10.91
CA TYR A 380 -3.11 -7.78 -10.81
C TYR A 380 -4.49 -7.11 -10.82
N ILE A 381 -4.74 -6.21 -9.88
CA ILE A 381 -5.91 -5.33 -9.85
C ILE A 381 -5.45 -3.93 -10.26
N LEU A 382 -6.13 -3.34 -11.24
CA LEU A 382 -5.87 -1.95 -11.65
C LEU A 382 -6.92 -1.03 -11.02
N VAL A 383 -6.49 0.08 -10.41
CA VAL A 383 -7.36 1.18 -9.97
C VAL A 383 -6.96 2.43 -10.73
N THR A 384 -7.86 3.00 -11.53
CA THR A 384 -7.49 4.10 -12.44
C THR A 384 -8.62 5.08 -12.72
N ASN A 385 -8.25 6.25 -13.25
CA ASN A 385 -9.15 7.28 -13.73
C ASN A 385 -8.82 7.63 -15.20
N LYS A 386 -9.40 8.71 -15.72
CA LYS A 386 -9.34 9.10 -17.14
C LYS A 386 -7.90 9.18 -17.67
N PHE A 387 -7.66 8.52 -18.80
CA PHE A 387 -6.40 8.57 -19.55
C PHE A 387 -6.40 9.78 -20.51
N SER A 388 -5.21 10.27 -20.88
CA SER A 388 -5.09 11.15 -22.05
C SER A 388 -5.09 10.34 -23.35
N LYS A 389 -5.33 11.02 -24.48
CA LYS A 389 -5.23 10.42 -25.82
C LYS A 389 -3.81 10.04 -26.22
N GLU A 390 -2.78 10.49 -25.50
CA GLU A 390 -1.39 10.06 -25.68
C GLU A 390 -1.15 8.74 -24.95
N ASP A 391 -1.58 8.65 -23.69
CA ASP A 391 -1.41 7.48 -22.81
C ASP A 391 -2.11 6.21 -23.33
N LEU A 392 -3.25 6.36 -24.02
CA LEU A 392 -3.99 5.22 -24.60
C LEU A 392 -3.18 4.45 -25.67
N ASN A 393 -2.18 5.08 -26.30
CA ASN A 393 -1.28 4.40 -27.24
C ASN A 393 -0.16 3.59 -26.54
N HIS A 394 -0.18 3.54 -25.20
CA HIS A 394 0.89 3.03 -24.35
C HIS A 394 0.38 2.04 -23.28
N ILE A 395 -0.60 1.21 -23.66
CA ILE A 395 -1.27 0.27 -22.74
C ILE A 395 -0.85 -1.20 -22.91
N ASP A 396 0.11 -1.52 -23.80
CA ASP A 396 0.51 -2.91 -24.08
C ASP A 396 0.96 -3.68 -22.84
N PHE A 397 1.57 -2.99 -21.85
CA PHE A 397 1.93 -3.62 -20.59
C PHE A 397 0.72 -4.13 -19.80
N LEU A 398 -0.46 -3.50 -19.93
CA LEU A 398 -1.72 -3.97 -19.32
C LEU A 398 -2.34 -5.12 -20.12
N VAL A 399 -2.15 -5.13 -21.44
CA VAL A 399 -2.56 -6.23 -22.34
C VAL A 399 -1.72 -7.49 -22.05
N ASN A 400 -0.44 -7.32 -21.75
CA ASN A 400 0.48 -8.42 -21.37
C ASN A 400 0.47 -8.76 -19.86
N MET A 401 -0.43 -8.18 -19.06
CA MET A 401 -0.51 -8.39 -17.61
C MET A 401 -1.69 -9.29 -17.24
N LYS A 402 -1.49 -10.20 -16.27
CA LYS A 402 -2.53 -11.09 -15.74
C LYS A 402 -3.50 -10.32 -14.83
N LEU A 403 -4.31 -9.45 -15.44
CA LEU A 403 -5.33 -8.67 -14.74
C LEU A 403 -6.46 -9.59 -14.25
N PHE A 404 -6.94 -9.33 -13.03
CA PHE A 404 -8.16 -9.95 -12.49
C PHE A 404 -9.37 -9.02 -12.68
N CYS A 405 -9.22 -7.76 -12.26
CA CYS A 405 -10.24 -6.73 -12.48
C CYS A 405 -9.64 -5.32 -12.58
N VAL A 406 -10.45 -4.40 -13.10
CA VAL A 406 -10.16 -2.97 -13.22
C VAL A 406 -11.25 -2.17 -12.51
N PHE A 407 -10.87 -1.38 -11.51
CA PHE A 407 -11.70 -0.36 -10.88
C PHE A 407 -11.52 0.96 -11.66
N ASP A 408 -12.46 1.26 -12.54
CA ASP A 408 -12.39 2.38 -13.48
C ASP A 408 -13.31 3.52 -13.06
N PHE A 409 -12.71 4.68 -12.81
CA PHE A 409 -13.41 5.90 -12.41
C PHE A 409 -13.73 6.84 -13.59
N ASP A 410 -13.33 6.53 -14.83
CA ASP A 410 -13.74 7.32 -16.00
C ASP A 410 -15.08 6.83 -16.58
N PRO A 411 -16.19 7.59 -16.45
CA PRO A 411 -17.49 7.16 -16.95
C PRO A 411 -17.59 7.15 -18.49
N ASP A 412 -16.62 7.76 -19.20
CA ASP A 412 -16.50 7.66 -20.66
C ASP A 412 -15.60 6.51 -21.12
N SER A 413 -15.09 5.67 -20.20
CA SER A 413 -14.01 4.72 -20.52
C SER A 413 -14.36 3.74 -21.64
N MET A 414 -15.60 3.26 -21.69
CA MET A 414 -16.11 2.40 -22.78
C MET A 414 -16.33 3.14 -24.11
N VAL A 415 -16.48 4.46 -24.06
CA VAL A 415 -16.73 5.33 -25.23
C VAL A 415 -15.43 5.83 -25.86
N SER A 416 -14.43 6.16 -25.05
CA SER A 416 -13.19 6.83 -25.52
C SER A 416 -11.98 6.75 -24.58
N GLY A 417 -12.06 5.99 -23.48
CA GLY A 417 -10.98 5.83 -22.50
C GLY A 417 -10.34 4.44 -22.54
N LEU A 418 -9.85 3.97 -21.39
CA LEU A 418 -9.04 2.74 -21.32
C LEU A 418 -9.81 1.49 -21.75
N CYS A 419 -11.06 1.33 -21.31
CA CYS A 419 -11.88 0.16 -21.64
C CYS A 419 -12.09 0.05 -23.15
N HIS A 420 -12.41 1.17 -23.82
CA HIS A 420 -12.61 1.24 -25.26
C HIS A 420 -11.40 0.74 -26.07
N GLU A 421 -10.18 1.04 -25.59
CA GLU A 421 -8.96 0.58 -26.24
C GLU A 421 -8.65 -0.89 -25.89
N TYR A 422 -8.85 -1.28 -24.63
CA TYR A 422 -8.57 -2.63 -24.14
C TYR A 422 -9.44 -3.72 -24.79
N VAL A 423 -10.72 -3.44 -25.05
CA VAL A 423 -11.65 -4.41 -25.69
C VAL A 423 -11.31 -4.75 -27.15
N LYS A 424 -10.32 -4.05 -27.74
CA LYS A 424 -9.75 -4.39 -29.06
C LYS A 424 -8.70 -5.50 -28.97
N HIS A 425 -8.26 -5.86 -27.76
CA HIS A 425 -7.19 -6.83 -27.52
C HIS A 425 -7.64 -8.02 -26.69
N HIS A 426 -8.55 -7.81 -25.73
CA HIS A 426 -9.12 -8.86 -24.88
C HIS A 426 -10.64 -8.76 -24.77
N ALA A 427 -11.30 -9.85 -24.39
CA ALA A 427 -12.66 -9.82 -23.89
C ALA A 427 -12.69 -9.33 -22.43
N VAL A 428 -13.73 -8.56 -22.09
CA VAL A 428 -13.94 -8.07 -20.71
C VAL A 428 -15.40 -8.26 -20.34
N ASN A 429 -15.66 -8.58 -19.08
CA ASN A 429 -17.01 -8.61 -18.53
C ASN A 429 -17.32 -7.25 -17.87
N LEU A 430 -18.43 -6.60 -18.25
CA LEU A 430 -18.71 -5.20 -17.92
C LEU A 430 -19.62 -5.10 -16.68
N HIS A 431 -19.06 -4.69 -15.55
CA HIS A 431 -19.71 -4.70 -14.24
C HIS A 431 -19.83 -3.31 -13.59
N PHE A 432 -20.72 -3.19 -12.61
CA PHE A 432 -20.77 -2.11 -11.65
C PHE A 432 -20.54 -2.67 -10.23
N MET A 433 -20.17 -1.84 -9.26
CA MET A 433 -19.76 -2.32 -7.93
C MET A 433 -20.87 -3.10 -7.19
N GLN A 434 -22.15 -2.82 -7.43
CA GLN A 434 -23.25 -3.59 -6.86
C GLN A 434 -23.47 -4.99 -7.47
N ASN A 435 -22.83 -5.31 -8.62
CA ASN A 435 -22.78 -6.69 -9.10
C ASN A 435 -21.97 -7.58 -8.15
N TYR A 436 -21.03 -7.00 -7.39
CA TYR A 436 -20.23 -7.68 -6.37
C TYR A 436 -20.96 -7.91 -5.04
N LYS A 437 -22.27 -8.10 -5.09
CA LYS A 437 -23.09 -8.46 -3.94
C LYS A 437 -23.68 -9.85 -4.12
N ILE A 438 -23.11 -10.83 -3.42
CA ILE A 438 -23.59 -12.23 -3.46
C ILE A 438 -25.09 -12.28 -3.08
N PRO A 439 -25.97 -12.85 -3.92
CA PRO A 439 -27.37 -13.06 -3.57
C PRO A 439 -27.52 -14.07 -2.43
N SER A 440 -28.47 -13.83 -1.52
CA SER A 440 -28.71 -14.70 -0.36
C SER A 440 -29.02 -16.15 -0.77
N GLY A 441 -28.05 -17.05 -0.57
CA GLY A 441 -28.17 -18.48 -0.88
C GLY A 441 -27.15 -19.00 -1.89
N LEU A 442 -26.47 -18.13 -2.66
CA LEU A 442 -25.31 -18.54 -3.47
C LEU A 442 -24.07 -18.76 -2.59
N SER A 443 -23.28 -19.76 -2.93
CA SER A 443 -21.90 -19.90 -2.50
C SER A 443 -20.94 -19.00 -3.31
N ILE A 444 -19.71 -18.84 -2.83
CA ILE A 444 -18.67 -18.06 -3.52
C ILE A 444 -18.36 -18.67 -4.89
N SER A 445 -18.27 -20.00 -5.02
CA SER A 445 -17.94 -20.67 -6.29
C SER A 445 -19.04 -20.54 -7.34
N GLU A 446 -20.32 -20.60 -6.94
CA GLU A 446 -21.46 -20.31 -7.84
C GLU A 446 -21.45 -18.83 -8.27
N PHE A 447 -21.05 -17.93 -7.38
CA PHE A 447 -20.97 -16.50 -7.66
C PHE A 447 -19.78 -16.13 -8.59
N GLU A 448 -18.61 -16.74 -8.38
CA GLU A 448 -17.45 -16.63 -9.28
C GLU A 448 -17.80 -17.09 -10.69
N SER A 449 -18.48 -18.24 -10.79
CA SER A 449 -18.98 -18.80 -12.04
C SER A 449 -20.02 -17.88 -12.70
N HIS A 450 -20.94 -17.30 -11.91
CA HIS A 450 -21.99 -16.40 -12.42
C HIS A 450 -21.45 -15.08 -13.00
N LEU A 451 -20.32 -14.58 -12.50
CA LEU A 451 -19.67 -13.37 -13.03
C LEU A 451 -18.49 -13.66 -13.98
N HIS A 452 -18.23 -14.94 -14.33
CA HIS A 452 -17.09 -15.38 -15.14
C HIS A 452 -15.73 -14.88 -14.61
N LEU A 453 -15.58 -14.84 -13.27
CA LEU A 453 -14.33 -14.45 -12.63
C LEU A 453 -13.22 -15.45 -12.95
N PHE A 454 -11.99 -14.97 -13.07
CA PHE A 454 -10.82 -15.72 -13.58
C PHE A 454 -10.91 -16.18 -15.06
N GLU A 455 -12.09 -16.19 -15.67
CA GLU A 455 -12.29 -16.56 -17.09
C GLU A 455 -12.25 -15.36 -18.03
N GLN A 456 -12.77 -14.21 -17.60
CA GLN A 456 -12.68 -12.92 -18.29
C GLN A 456 -12.30 -11.81 -17.31
N ILE A 457 -11.66 -10.76 -17.82
CA ILE A 457 -11.25 -9.61 -17.00
C ILE A 457 -12.49 -8.80 -16.63
N SER A 458 -12.73 -8.61 -15.33
CA SER A 458 -13.87 -7.84 -14.84
C SER A 458 -13.59 -6.34 -14.87
N TRP A 459 -14.36 -5.59 -15.68
CA TRP A 459 -14.26 -4.14 -15.79
C TRP A 459 -15.35 -3.47 -14.95
N ILE A 460 -14.96 -2.91 -13.80
CA ILE A 460 -15.87 -2.38 -12.78
C ILE A 460 -15.93 -0.86 -12.92
N PHE A 461 -17.07 -0.36 -13.43
CA PHE A 461 -17.30 1.08 -13.63
C PHE A 461 -17.73 1.74 -12.31
N CYS A 462 -16.75 2.29 -11.58
CA CYS A 462 -16.94 2.79 -10.22
C CYS A 462 -17.75 4.10 -10.15
N ASN A 463 -17.73 4.93 -11.20
CA ASN A 463 -18.58 6.12 -11.31
C ASN A 463 -19.65 5.99 -12.42
N GLY A 464 -20.20 4.79 -12.62
CA GLY A 464 -21.21 4.57 -13.66
C GLY A 464 -20.68 4.76 -15.08
N ARG A 465 -21.57 4.97 -16.05
CA ARG A 465 -21.24 5.08 -17.49
C ARG A 465 -22.07 6.14 -18.20
N THR A 466 -21.47 6.89 -19.13
CA THR A 466 -22.20 7.90 -19.93
C THR A 466 -23.01 7.30 -21.09
N ASP A 467 -22.66 6.11 -21.58
CA ASP A 467 -23.37 5.41 -22.67
C ASP A 467 -24.50 4.48 -22.18
N PHE A 468 -24.49 4.12 -20.90
CA PHE A 468 -25.38 3.13 -20.32
C PHE A 468 -26.76 3.71 -19.98
N LYS A 469 -27.81 3.16 -20.58
CA LYS A 469 -29.19 3.66 -20.46
C LYS A 469 -29.95 3.16 -19.22
N GLY A 470 -29.28 2.50 -18.29
CA GLY A 470 -29.85 2.06 -17.02
C GLY A 470 -29.66 3.09 -15.91
N ASN A 471 -29.87 2.67 -14.66
CA ASN A 471 -29.81 3.57 -13.49
C ASN A 471 -28.38 3.93 -13.04
N GLU A 472 -27.34 3.49 -13.77
CA GLU A 472 -25.92 3.68 -13.43
C GLU A 472 -25.30 4.91 -14.10
N MET A 473 -25.97 6.05 -13.94
CA MET A 473 -25.46 7.34 -14.40
C MET A 473 -24.32 7.83 -13.49
N PRO A 474 -23.34 8.59 -14.03
CA PRO A 474 -22.27 9.20 -13.24
C PRO A 474 -22.80 10.30 -12.31
N CYS A 475 -22.10 10.54 -11.20
CA CYS A 475 -22.47 11.57 -10.23
C CYS A 475 -21.26 12.32 -9.64
N ASP A 476 -21.53 13.41 -8.92
CA ASP A 476 -20.50 14.21 -8.25
C ASP A 476 -19.93 13.51 -7.00
N GLU A 477 -18.75 13.94 -6.56
CA GLU A 477 -18.02 13.35 -5.42
C GLU A 477 -18.85 13.25 -4.12
N ASN A 478 -19.78 14.19 -3.85
CA ASN A 478 -20.60 14.15 -2.64
C ASN A 478 -21.77 13.19 -2.77
N THR A 479 -22.38 13.07 -3.96
CA THR A 479 -23.41 12.08 -4.24
C THR A 479 -22.80 10.68 -4.25
N TRP A 480 -21.70 10.49 -4.98
CA TRP A 480 -20.93 9.24 -5.02
C TRP A 480 -20.59 8.74 -3.61
N SER A 481 -20.05 9.63 -2.76
CA SER A 481 -19.66 9.30 -1.38
C SER A 481 -20.83 8.90 -0.49
N LYS A 482 -22.07 9.24 -0.85
CA LYS A 482 -23.32 8.88 -0.12
C LYS A 482 -23.99 7.62 -0.65
N THR A 483 -23.89 7.34 -1.96
CA THR A 483 -24.68 6.29 -2.64
C THR A 483 -23.86 5.12 -3.14
N ARG A 484 -22.57 5.32 -3.47
CA ARG A 484 -21.70 4.33 -4.12
C ARG A 484 -20.61 3.77 -3.20
N ARG A 485 -20.19 4.51 -2.16
CA ARG A 485 -19.10 4.09 -1.25
C ARG A 485 -19.32 2.74 -0.56
N THR A 486 -20.55 2.40 -0.17
CA THR A 486 -20.83 1.08 0.44
C THR A 486 -20.62 -0.05 -0.56
N PHE A 487 -21.02 0.12 -1.82
CA PHE A 487 -20.79 -0.89 -2.86
C PHE A 487 -19.31 -1.04 -3.21
N LEU A 488 -18.52 0.06 -3.18
CA LEU A 488 -17.06 -0.03 -3.28
C LEU A 488 -16.51 -0.93 -2.15
N LYS A 489 -16.88 -0.65 -0.90
CA LYS A 489 -16.40 -1.42 0.25
C LYS A 489 -16.80 -2.90 0.18
N ASP A 490 -18.08 -3.18 -0.08
CA ASP A 490 -18.59 -4.55 -0.16
C ASP A 490 -17.85 -5.33 -1.28
N CYS A 491 -17.61 -4.68 -2.43
CA CYS A 491 -16.88 -5.23 -3.57
C CYS A 491 -15.39 -5.51 -3.26
N VAL A 492 -14.68 -4.54 -2.67
CA VAL A 492 -13.26 -4.69 -2.29
C VAL A 492 -13.09 -5.76 -1.22
N SER A 493 -13.96 -5.78 -0.20
CA SER A 493 -13.94 -6.79 0.85
C SER A 493 -14.10 -8.20 0.30
N LEU A 494 -15.08 -8.40 -0.60
CA LEU A 494 -15.34 -9.70 -1.22
C LEU A 494 -14.13 -10.18 -2.05
N ILE A 495 -13.54 -9.29 -2.84
CA ILE A 495 -12.36 -9.62 -3.66
C ILE A 495 -11.15 -9.97 -2.78
N CYS A 496 -10.87 -9.19 -1.73
CA CYS A 496 -9.65 -9.33 -0.91
C CYS A 496 -9.70 -10.42 0.17
N LYS A 497 -10.90 -10.91 0.54
CA LYS A 497 -11.07 -11.88 1.65
C LYS A 497 -11.61 -13.23 1.21
N ASP A 498 -12.53 -13.23 0.25
CA ASP A 498 -13.30 -14.41 -0.12
C ASP A 498 -12.87 -15.01 -1.48
N ILE A 499 -12.41 -14.18 -2.42
CA ILE A 499 -12.06 -14.60 -3.80
C ILE A 499 -10.54 -14.72 -4.02
N LEU A 500 -9.75 -13.68 -3.71
CA LEU A 500 -8.29 -13.67 -3.92
C LEU A 500 -7.54 -13.88 -2.60
N PRO A 501 -6.80 -14.99 -2.40
CA PRO A 501 -6.02 -15.19 -1.19
C PRO A 501 -4.91 -14.14 -1.03
N LYS A 502 -4.64 -13.74 0.21
CA LYS A 502 -3.59 -12.76 0.55
C LYS A 502 -2.23 -13.14 -0.06
N GLY A 503 -1.53 -12.14 -0.62
CA GLY A 503 -0.24 -12.31 -1.28
C GLY A 503 -0.30 -12.87 -2.71
N THR A 504 -1.46 -13.30 -3.23
CA THR A 504 -1.59 -13.81 -4.61
C THR A 504 -1.77 -12.71 -5.67
N PHE A 505 -2.04 -11.47 -5.26
CA PHE A 505 -2.32 -10.34 -6.15
C PHE A 505 -1.57 -9.05 -5.76
N HIS A 506 -1.37 -8.14 -6.71
CA HIS A 506 -0.96 -6.75 -6.46
C HIS A 506 -2.09 -5.78 -6.82
N VAL A 507 -2.14 -4.61 -6.17
CA VAL A 507 -3.07 -3.52 -6.52
C VAL A 507 -2.29 -2.32 -7.05
N ILE A 508 -2.51 -1.95 -8.32
CA ILE A 508 -1.81 -0.84 -8.98
C ILE A 508 -2.76 0.35 -9.10
N PHE A 509 -2.46 1.44 -8.40
CA PHE A 509 -3.08 2.74 -8.56
C PHE A 509 -2.38 3.51 -9.68
N LEU A 510 -3.11 3.83 -10.76
CA LEU A 510 -2.57 4.50 -11.95
C LEU A 510 -3.28 5.85 -12.16
N LEU A 511 -2.59 6.93 -11.74
CA LEU A 511 -3.17 8.26 -11.51
C LEU A 511 -2.90 9.22 -12.69
N ASN A 512 -3.61 9.00 -13.80
CA ASN A 512 -3.38 9.68 -15.08
C ASN A 512 -4.11 11.04 -15.20
N SER A 513 -5.17 11.25 -14.43
CA SER A 513 -5.91 12.52 -14.36
C SER A 513 -6.13 12.96 -12.90
N PRO A 514 -6.61 14.20 -12.65
CA PRO A 514 -6.75 14.73 -11.29
C PRO A 514 -7.55 13.80 -10.37
N VAL A 515 -6.96 13.46 -9.23
CA VAL A 515 -7.50 12.47 -8.30
C VAL A 515 -8.70 13.03 -7.54
N ASP A 516 -9.77 12.25 -7.40
CA ASP A 516 -11.03 12.61 -6.75
C ASP A 516 -11.29 11.80 -5.47
N ILE A 517 -12.20 12.25 -4.61
CA ILE A 517 -12.57 11.56 -3.36
C ILE A 517 -13.00 10.09 -3.60
N PRO A 518 -13.75 9.73 -4.66
CA PRO A 518 -14.02 8.34 -5.04
C PRO A 518 -12.77 7.45 -5.14
N LEU A 519 -11.77 7.84 -5.94
CA LEU A 519 -10.54 7.06 -6.11
C LEU A 519 -9.71 7.04 -4.82
N LEU A 520 -9.67 8.16 -4.08
CA LEU A 520 -9.01 8.21 -2.76
C LEU A 520 -9.61 7.18 -1.78
N ASN A 521 -10.94 7.09 -1.64
CA ASN A 521 -11.56 6.10 -0.76
C ASN A 521 -11.15 4.66 -1.13
N THR A 522 -10.98 4.36 -2.42
CA THR A 522 -10.54 3.03 -2.90
C THR A 522 -9.19 2.62 -2.32
N PHE A 523 -8.27 3.56 -2.09
CA PHE A 523 -7.03 3.26 -1.37
C PHE A 523 -7.29 2.78 0.06
N TYR A 524 -8.16 3.45 0.83
CA TYR A 524 -8.46 3.04 2.20
C TYR A 524 -9.19 1.70 2.28
N GLU A 525 -10.18 1.43 1.43
CA GLU A 525 -10.89 0.14 1.49
C GLU A 525 -9.92 -1.01 1.13
N PHE A 526 -9.06 -0.87 0.10
CA PHE A 526 -8.03 -1.87 -0.21
C PHE A 526 -6.98 -2.03 0.90
N PHE A 527 -6.39 -0.92 1.39
CA PHE A 527 -5.38 -0.97 2.44
C PHE A 527 -5.92 -1.58 3.74
N THR A 528 -7.19 -1.32 4.08
CA THR A 528 -7.85 -1.93 5.25
C THR A 528 -8.06 -3.43 5.07
N ASP A 529 -8.64 -3.85 3.94
CA ASP A 529 -9.03 -5.25 3.73
C ASP A 529 -7.87 -6.16 3.32
N MET A 530 -6.76 -5.59 2.85
CA MET A 530 -5.46 -6.24 2.73
C MET A 530 -4.63 -6.20 4.04
N GLU A 531 -5.19 -5.72 5.15
CA GLU A 531 -4.51 -5.62 6.47
C GLU A 531 -3.15 -4.88 6.42
N GLY A 532 -3.05 -3.86 5.56
CA GLY A 532 -1.85 -3.05 5.37
C GLY A 532 -0.74 -3.69 4.53
N HIS A 533 -1.03 -4.76 3.77
CA HIS A 533 -0.02 -5.50 3.01
C HIS A 533 0.75 -4.64 1.99
N ASP A 534 2.04 -4.96 1.87
CA ASP A 534 3.06 -4.38 0.99
C ASP A 534 2.76 -4.40 -0.54
N ASP A 535 1.61 -4.92 -0.98
CA ASP A 535 1.33 -5.27 -2.38
C ASP A 535 0.53 -4.17 -3.14
N ILE A 536 0.33 -3.01 -2.52
CA ILE A 536 -0.24 -1.82 -3.17
C ILE A 536 0.89 -0.95 -3.75
N ILE A 537 0.78 -0.63 -5.04
CA ILE A 537 1.75 0.15 -5.83
C ILE A 537 1.03 1.40 -6.39
N CYS A 538 1.68 2.56 -6.37
CA CYS A 538 1.14 3.79 -6.95
C CYS A 538 2.04 4.31 -8.08
N ILE A 539 1.44 4.70 -9.20
CA ILE A 539 2.13 5.19 -10.40
C ILE A 539 1.45 6.48 -10.89
N SER A 540 2.22 7.55 -11.08
CA SER A 540 1.72 8.79 -11.69
C SER A 540 2.81 9.58 -12.41
N GLU A 541 2.53 10.08 -13.60
CA GLU A 541 3.39 11.09 -14.24
C GLU A 541 3.33 12.43 -13.47
N SER A 542 2.17 12.79 -12.90
CA SER A 542 1.96 14.07 -12.22
C SER A 542 2.32 14.02 -10.74
N VAL A 543 3.34 14.79 -10.37
CA VAL A 543 3.72 15.07 -8.96
C VAL A 543 2.56 15.71 -8.17
N GLU A 544 1.66 16.44 -8.84
CA GLU A 544 0.49 17.07 -8.20
C GLU A 544 -0.61 16.06 -7.89
N ASN A 545 -0.92 15.16 -8.85
CA ASN A 545 -1.84 14.04 -8.63
C ASN A 545 -1.34 13.14 -7.51
N PHE A 546 -0.05 12.78 -7.56
CA PHE A 546 0.60 12.00 -6.50
C PHE A 546 0.52 12.70 -5.14
N LYS A 547 0.83 14.00 -5.03
CA LYS A 547 0.75 14.73 -3.75
C LYS A 547 -0.67 14.76 -3.18
N LYS A 548 -1.71 14.89 -4.01
CA LYS A 548 -3.11 14.81 -3.54
C LYS A 548 -3.46 13.41 -3.02
N TRP A 549 -2.98 12.35 -3.68
CA TRP A 549 -3.17 10.96 -3.25
C TRP A 549 -2.35 10.62 -1.99
N GLN A 550 -1.08 11.02 -1.94
CA GLN A 550 -0.20 10.86 -0.78
C GLN A 550 -0.75 11.56 0.47
N ALA A 551 -1.25 12.79 0.35
CA ALA A 551 -1.83 13.53 1.49
C ALA A 551 -3.04 12.80 2.11
N PHE A 552 -3.70 11.91 1.37
CA PHE A 552 -4.75 11.03 1.85
C PHE A 552 -4.18 9.72 2.39
N ALA A 553 -3.26 9.05 1.66
CA ALA A 553 -2.62 7.80 2.10
C ALA A 553 -1.87 7.94 3.44
N LEU A 554 -1.29 9.12 3.71
CA LEU A 554 -0.66 9.49 4.99
C LEU A 554 -1.61 9.47 6.21
N GLY A 555 -2.92 9.31 6.01
CA GLY A 555 -3.90 9.07 7.07
C GLY A 555 -3.98 7.62 7.56
N SER A 556 -3.29 6.67 6.91
CA SER A 556 -3.22 5.26 7.34
C SER A 556 -1.84 4.61 7.13
N CYS A 557 -0.93 5.27 6.44
CA CYS A 557 0.43 4.80 6.18
C CYS A 557 1.44 5.87 6.57
N ASP A 558 2.66 5.48 6.91
CA ASP A 558 3.77 6.43 7.07
C ASP A 558 4.30 6.93 5.71
N SER A 559 5.07 8.01 5.75
CA SER A 559 5.61 8.64 4.53
C SER A 559 6.66 7.78 3.81
N GLU A 560 7.46 7.02 4.54
CA GLU A 560 8.52 6.18 3.95
C GLU A 560 7.89 5.05 3.13
N THR A 561 6.93 4.32 3.70
CA THR A 561 6.17 3.27 3.01
C THR A 561 5.45 3.81 1.77
N VAL A 562 4.69 4.91 1.91
CA VAL A 562 3.98 5.53 0.77
C VAL A 562 4.95 5.92 -0.35
N ASN A 563 6.09 6.51 -0.02
CA ASN A 563 7.08 6.90 -1.01
C ASN A 563 7.81 5.70 -1.62
N LEU A 564 8.14 4.67 -0.83
CA LEU A 564 8.80 3.45 -1.29
C LEU A 564 7.95 2.71 -2.34
N LYS A 565 6.63 2.64 -2.13
CA LYS A 565 5.65 2.00 -3.04
C LYS A 565 5.22 2.83 -4.24
N SER A 566 5.72 4.07 -4.38
CA SER A 566 5.27 5.01 -5.41
C SER A 566 6.32 5.32 -6.49
N VAL A 567 5.90 5.31 -7.75
CA VAL A 567 6.68 5.70 -8.92
C VAL A 567 6.09 7.00 -9.48
N VAL A 568 6.83 8.10 -9.38
CA VAL A 568 6.32 9.45 -9.62
C VAL A 568 7.20 10.18 -10.64
N GLY A 569 6.60 10.87 -11.61
CA GLY A 569 7.33 11.61 -12.64
C GLY A 569 7.77 10.77 -13.84
N MET A 570 7.28 9.54 -13.97
CA MET A 570 7.59 8.64 -15.08
C MET A 570 6.45 8.65 -16.11
N LYS A 571 6.76 8.95 -17.38
CA LYS A 571 5.76 9.01 -18.46
C LYS A 571 5.11 7.65 -18.74
N MET A 572 3.85 7.63 -19.16
CA MET A 572 3.16 6.37 -19.54
C MET A 572 3.92 5.59 -20.61
N SER A 573 4.47 6.27 -21.62
CA SER A 573 5.33 5.64 -22.65
C SER A 573 6.56 4.94 -22.05
N HIS A 574 7.16 5.51 -20.99
CA HIS A 574 8.29 4.92 -20.29
C HIS A 574 7.85 3.77 -19.38
N VAL A 575 6.71 3.89 -18.69
CA VAL A 575 6.10 2.83 -17.87
C VAL A 575 5.81 1.61 -18.74
N ASN A 576 5.16 1.80 -19.90
CA ASN A 576 4.83 0.76 -20.87
C ASN A 576 6.07 0.00 -21.34
N ALA A 577 7.08 0.73 -21.84
CA ALA A 577 8.32 0.13 -22.32
C ALA A 577 9.12 -0.59 -21.20
N THR A 578 9.10 -0.05 -19.98
CA THR A 578 9.80 -0.63 -18.82
C THR A 578 9.14 -1.93 -18.38
N LEU A 579 7.82 -1.96 -18.24
CA LEU A 579 7.10 -3.16 -17.78
C LEU A 579 7.10 -4.26 -18.84
N GLN A 580 6.98 -3.92 -20.13
CA GLN A 580 7.17 -4.89 -21.22
C GLN A 580 8.55 -5.58 -21.17
N SER A 581 9.60 -4.87 -20.73
CA SER A 581 10.96 -5.47 -20.64
C SER A 581 11.12 -6.56 -19.58
N VAL A 582 10.15 -6.71 -18.66
CA VAL A 582 10.15 -7.73 -17.59
C VAL A 582 8.95 -8.69 -17.65
N GLN A 583 8.13 -8.59 -18.70
CA GLN A 583 7.08 -9.56 -19.02
C GLN A 583 7.68 -10.72 -19.83
N THR A 584 7.43 -11.97 -19.42
CA THR A 584 8.13 -13.15 -19.99
C THR A 584 7.64 -13.55 -21.37
N ASN A 585 6.36 -13.35 -21.65
CA ASN A 585 5.69 -13.64 -22.91
C ASN A 585 4.79 -12.43 -23.22
N THR A 586 4.62 -12.09 -24.49
CA THR A 586 3.40 -11.40 -24.90
C THR A 586 2.22 -12.35 -24.74
N THR A 587 1.12 -11.90 -24.15
CA THR A 587 -0.12 -12.71 -24.00
C THR A 587 -0.75 -13.08 -25.34
N ARG A 588 -0.42 -12.32 -26.38
CA ARG A 588 -0.81 -12.51 -27.79
C ARG A 588 -0.13 -13.72 -28.47
N THR A 589 -0.21 -14.93 -27.89
CA THR A 589 0.13 -16.16 -28.62
C THR A 589 -1.00 -16.46 -29.61
N ALA A 590 -0.91 -15.89 -30.82
CA ALA A 590 -1.90 -16.06 -31.88
C ALA A 590 -2.11 -17.55 -32.20
N LYS A 591 -3.32 -18.08 -31.99
CA LYS A 591 -3.65 -19.46 -32.35
C LYS A 591 -3.99 -19.56 -33.83
N HIS A 592 -3.43 -20.55 -34.50
CA HIS A 592 -3.76 -20.84 -35.89
C HIS A 592 -4.90 -21.88 -35.96
N LEU A 593 -5.93 -21.63 -36.75
CA LEU A 593 -7.02 -22.56 -37.02
C LEU A 593 -6.97 -23.04 -38.48
N ALA A 594 -7.30 -24.31 -38.71
CA ALA A 594 -7.47 -24.83 -40.07
C ALA A 594 -8.68 -24.17 -40.77
N VAL A 595 -8.55 -23.93 -42.08
CA VAL A 595 -9.63 -23.44 -42.95
C VAL A 595 -9.93 -24.43 -44.10
N TYR A 596 -11.14 -24.38 -44.65
CA TYR A 596 -11.69 -25.29 -45.66
C TYR A 596 -10.78 -25.44 -46.90
N VAL A 597 -10.12 -24.36 -47.29
CA VAL A 597 -9.17 -24.33 -48.42
C VAL A 597 -7.79 -24.94 -48.12
N LYS A 598 -7.63 -25.65 -46.99
CA LYS A 598 -6.39 -26.27 -46.50
C LYS A 598 -5.23 -25.29 -46.33
N GLY A 599 -5.56 -24.10 -45.84
CA GLY A 599 -4.62 -23.15 -45.22
C GLY A 599 -4.90 -23.02 -43.72
N GLU A 600 -4.39 -21.93 -43.13
CA GLU A 600 -4.64 -21.55 -41.73
C GLU A 600 -5.16 -20.10 -41.66
N CYS A 601 -5.95 -19.77 -40.63
CA CYS A 601 -6.26 -18.40 -40.23
C CYS A 601 -5.83 -18.13 -38.78
N CYS A 602 -5.66 -16.84 -38.43
CA CYS A 602 -5.23 -16.40 -37.11
C CYS A 602 -6.46 -16.10 -36.23
N LEU A 603 -6.65 -16.86 -35.14
CA LEU A 603 -7.63 -16.54 -34.10
C LEU A 603 -7.07 -15.44 -33.19
N GLU A 604 -7.75 -14.29 -33.19
CA GLU A 604 -7.48 -13.18 -32.26
C GLU A 604 -7.86 -13.55 -30.82
N THR A 605 -7.01 -13.19 -29.85
CA THR A 605 -7.19 -13.49 -28.42
C THR A 605 -8.55 -13.03 -27.88
N CYS A 606 -8.98 -11.82 -28.23
CA CYS A 606 -10.30 -11.31 -27.82
C CYS A 606 -11.48 -12.09 -28.41
N GLU A 607 -11.31 -12.82 -29.52
CA GLU A 607 -12.35 -13.65 -30.11
C GLU A 607 -12.35 -15.07 -29.54
N GLU A 608 -11.19 -15.57 -29.11
CA GLU A 608 -11.05 -16.79 -28.29
C GLU A 608 -11.69 -16.62 -26.91
N GLU A 609 -11.40 -15.52 -26.20
CA GLU A 609 -11.93 -15.24 -24.86
C GLU A 609 -13.46 -15.01 -24.87
N LYS A 610 -14.01 -14.58 -26.02
CA LYS A 610 -15.46 -14.54 -26.31
C LYS A 610 -16.05 -15.92 -26.70
N MET A 611 -15.28 -17.00 -26.60
CA MET A 611 -15.70 -18.39 -26.77
C MET A 611 -15.33 -19.21 -25.50
N CYS A 612 -15.43 -18.56 -24.33
CA CYS A 612 -14.87 -19.01 -23.06
C CYS A 612 -15.28 -20.43 -22.61
N SER A 613 -16.41 -20.99 -23.08
CA SER A 613 -16.81 -22.37 -22.81
C SER A 613 -16.00 -23.45 -23.56
N LEU A 614 -15.06 -23.05 -24.43
CA LEU A 614 -14.24 -23.93 -25.26
C LEU A 614 -12.74 -23.79 -24.94
N GLU A 615 -12.05 -24.91 -24.71
CA GLU A 615 -10.60 -25.03 -24.74
C GLU A 615 -10.16 -25.20 -26.21
N ILE A 616 -10.01 -24.10 -26.95
CA ILE A 616 -9.74 -24.12 -28.40
C ILE A 616 -8.30 -24.56 -28.68
N LEU A 617 -8.14 -25.56 -29.55
CA LEU A 617 -6.86 -26.18 -29.88
C LEU A 617 -6.35 -25.70 -31.25
N GLY A 618 -5.34 -24.82 -31.25
CA GLY A 618 -4.69 -24.34 -32.47
C GLY A 618 -3.73 -25.35 -33.10
N SER A 619 -3.45 -25.23 -34.39
CA SER A 619 -2.48 -26.07 -35.10
C SER A 619 -1.06 -25.93 -34.54
N ASN A 620 -0.69 -24.69 -34.20
CA ASN A 620 0.56 -24.24 -33.61
C ASN A 620 0.62 -24.35 -32.07
N GLN A 621 -0.31 -25.07 -31.43
CA GLN A 621 -0.34 -25.20 -29.97
C GLN A 621 1.02 -25.67 -29.42
N CYS A 622 1.57 -24.91 -28.46
CA CYS A 622 2.88 -25.08 -27.83
C CYS A 622 4.12 -24.87 -28.73
N ASP A 623 4.00 -24.41 -29.98
CA ASP A 623 5.17 -24.11 -30.83
C ASP A 623 6.00 -22.91 -30.35
N ASP A 624 5.49 -22.11 -29.40
CA ASP A 624 6.17 -20.99 -28.73
C ASP A 624 7.05 -21.41 -27.53
N THR A 625 7.14 -22.71 -27.23
CA THR A 625 7.85 -23.21 -26.04
C THR A 625 9.37 -22.99 -26.11
N SER A 626 9.92 -22.27 -25.14
CA SER A 626 11.36 -21.95 -25.08
C SER A 626 12.25 -23.18 -24.80
N PRO A 627 13.48 -23.26 -25.37
CA PRO A 627 14.43 -24.35 -25.09
C PRO A 627 14.73 -24.55 -23.60
N GLU A 628 14.83 -23.46 -22.84
CA GLU A 628 15.12 -23.48 -21.41
C GLU A 628 13.99 -24.16 -20.61
N PHE A 629 12.73 -23.93 -20.97
CA PHE A 629 11.59 -24.61 -20.38
C PHE A 629 11.60 -26.11 -20.73
N ILE A 630 11.93 -26.46 -21.97
CA ILE A 630 11.99 -27.85 -22.43
C ILE A 630 13.06 -28.63 -21.66
N ASP A 631 14.25 -28.08 -21.45
CA ASP A 631 15.31 -28.77 -20.70
C ASP A 631 15.03 -28.87 -19.19
N LEU A 632 14.29 -27.92 -18.62
CA LEU A 632 13.88 -27.94 -17.21
C LEU A 632 12.71 -28.91 -16.95
N GLU A 633 11.61 -28.77 -17.68
CA GLU A 633 10.30 -29.33 -17.31
C GLU A 633 9.97 -30.68 -17.98
N LYS A 634 10.57 -31.03 -19.12
CA LYS A 634 10.12 -32.23 -19.90
C LYS A 634 10.09 -33.53 -19.09
N LYS A 635 11.03 -33.70 -18.16
CA LYS A 635 11.12 -34.87 -17.27
C LYS A 635 9.99 -34.89 -16.25
N GLU A 636 9.58 -33.74 -15.74
CA GLU A 636 8.48 -33.63 -14.78
C GLU A 636 7.13 -33.82 -15.47
N ILE A 637 6.95 -33.22 -16.65
CA ILE A 637 5.78 -33.39 -17.52
C ILE A 637 5.59 -34.88 -17.92
N GLU A 638 6.68 -35.58 -18.23
CA GLU A 638 6.68 -37.02 -18.51
C GLU A 638 6.41 -37.85 -17.25
N ARG A 639 7.05 -37.52 -16.12
CA ARG A 639 6.87 -38.22 -14.82
C ARG A 639 5.43 -38.13 -14.31
N GLN A 640 4.81 -36.95 -14.37
CA GLN A 640 3.43 -36.74 -13.92
C GLN A 640 2.44 -37.57 -14.74
N PHE A 641 2.59 -37.60 -16.06
CA PHE A 641 1.76 -38.45 -16.93
C PHE A 641 1.92 -39.94 -16.60
N TYR A 642 3.15 -40.44 -16.39
CA TYR A 642 3.37 -41.84 -15.98
C TYR A 642 2.89 -42.17 -14.55
N LEU A 643 2.69 -41.17 -13.70
CA LEU A 643 2.04 -41.32 -12.39
C LEU A 643 0.49 -41.27 -12.46
N GLY A 644 -0.08 -41.15 -13.66
CA GLY A 644 -1.53 -41.16 -13.89
C GLY A 644 -2.18 -39.77 -13.95
N ALA A 645 -1.40 -38.69 -14.03
CA ALA A 645 -1.96 -37.37 -14.28
C ALA A 645 -2.59 -37.28 -15.69
N LYS A 646 -3.61 -36.42 -15.84
CA LYS A 646 -4.30 -36.19 -17.12
C LYS A 646 -3.31 -35.67 -18.18
N VAL A 647 -3.41 -36.20 -19.40
CA VAL A 647 -2.51 -35.82 -20.50
C VAL A 647 -2.74 -34.36 -20.92
N THR A 648 -1.64 -33.62 -21.13
CA THR A 648 -1.67 -32.23 -21.60
C THR A 648 -1.26 -32.13 -23.06
N TRP A 649 -1.56 -31.01 -23.72
CA TRP A 649 -1.05 -30.70 -25.07
C TRP A 649 0.48 -30.69 -25.12
N MET A 650 1.15 -30.27 -24.04
CA MET A 650 2.60 -30.30 -23.94
C MET A 650 3.17 -31.73 -24.01
N ASN A 651 2.48 -32.73 -23.42
CA ASN A 651 2.90 -34.12 -23.55
C ASN A 651 2.89 -34.61 -25.01
N PHE A 652 1.86 -34.24 -25.77
CA PHE A 652 1.77 -34.59 -27.20
C PHE A 652 2.76 -33.80 -28.05
N TRP A 653 2.97 -32.51 -27.76
CA TRP A 653 3.93 -31.65 -28.46
C TRP A 653 5.37 -32.13 -28.26
N LEU A 654 5.79 -32.41 -27.03
CA LEU A 654 7.12 -32.94 -26.73
C LEU A 654 7.39 -34.27 -27.45
N ALA A 655 6.37 -35.12 -27.62
CA ALA A 655 6.47 -36.35 -28.40
C ALA A 655 6.52 -36.09 -29.92
N GLU A 656 5.66 -35.20 -30.46
CA GLU A 656 5.66 -34.81 -31.89
C GLU A 656 7.02 -34.21 -32.32
N LYS A 657 7.65 -33.43 -31.44
CA LYS A 657 8.99 -32.84 -31.64
C LYS A 657 10.16 -33.75 -31.23
N LYS A 658 9.90 -34.94 -30.68
CA LYS A 658 10.90 -35.94 -30.22
C LYS A 658 11.83 -35.49 -29.09
N PHE A 659 11.32 -34.67 -28.17
CA PHE A 659 12.02 -34.31 -26.92
C PHE A 659 11.86 -35.35 -25.80
N VAL A 660 10.84 -36.21 -25.91
CA VAL A 660 10.52 -37.34 -24.99
C VAL A 660 10.18 -38.60 -25.80
N GLY A 661 9.78 -39.69 -25.15
CA GLY A 661 9.35 -40.92 -25.82
C GLY A 661 8.11 -40.75 -26.73
N GLU A 662 7.89 -41.68 -27.65
CA GLU A 662 6.71 -41.66 -28.51
C GLU A 662 5.43 -41.97 -27.71
N MET A 663 4.38 -41.18 -27.93
CA MET A 663 3.07 -41.36 -27.29
C MET A 663 2.36 -42.61 -27.82
N ILE A 664 2.19 -43.61 -26.95
CA ILE A 664 1.58 -44.91 -27.28
C ILE A 664 0.16 -44.72 -27.84
N GLN A 665 -0.02 -44.98 -29.12
CA GLN A 665 -1.34 -45.14 -29.73
C GLN A 665 -1.92 -46.49 -29.30
N ARG A 666 -3.17 -46.50 -28.83
CA ARG A 666 -3.94 -47.71 -28.47
C ARG A 666 -4.84 -48.10 -29.65
N ASP A 667 -5.26 -49.36 -29.75
CA ASP A 667 -6.11 -49.84 -30.85
C ASP A 667 -7.36 -48.97 -31.11
N ALA A 668 -8.01 -48.50 -30.02
CA ALA A 668 -9.15 -47.59 -30.06
C ALA A 668 -8.86 -46.27 -30.80
N TYR A 669 -7.62 -45.75 -30.80
CA TYR A 669 -7.24 -44.58 -31.59
C TYR A 669 -7.45 -44.83 -33.10
N HIS A 670 -7.12 -46.03 -33.59
CA HIS A 670 -7.28 -46.39 -35.00
C HIS A 670 -8.75 -46.63 -35.36
N GLU A 671 -9.53 -47.26 -34.48
CA GLU A 671 -10.98 -47.44 -34.66
C GLU A 671 -11.70 -46.09 -34.74
N VAL A 672 -11.43 -45.20 -33.77
CA VAL A 672 -11.98 -43.84 -33.71
C VAL A 672 -11.57 -43.01 -34.92
N THR A 673 -10.28 -43.01 -35.27
CA THR A 673 -9.77 -42.25 -36.44
C THR A 673 -10.30 -42.84 -37.75
N LYS A 674 -10.77 -44.10 -37.77
CA LYS A 674 -11.54 -44.63 -38.91
C LYS A 674 -12.96 -44.07 -38.92
N LEU A 675 -13.71 -44.20 -37.82
CA LEU A 675 -15.09 -43.70 -37.71
C LEU A 675 -15.21 -42.22 -38.09
N LEU A 676 -14.31 -41.37 -37.58
CA LEU A 676 -14.26 -39.95 -37.93
C LEU A 676 -14.03 -39.71 -39.43
N ARG A 677 -13.16 -40.50 -40.08
CA ARG A 677 -12.95 -40.40 -41.54
C ARG A 677 -14.13 -40.96 -42.33
N ASP A 678 -14.78 -42.01 -41.86
CA ASP A 678 -15.97 -42.56 -42.53
C ASP A 678 -17.10 -41.51 -42.54
N ILE A 679 -17.33 -40.83 -41.40
CA ILE A 679 -18.26 -39.68 -41.25
C ILE A 679 -17.90 -38.53 -42.21
N LEU A 680 -16.63 -38.06 -42.19
CA LEU A 680 -16.17 -36.93 -43.00
C LEU A 680 -16.21 -37.17 -44.52
N ASN A 681 -16.44 -38.42 -44.97
CA ASN A 681 -16.52 -38.79 -46.39
C ASN A 681 -17.96 -39.10 -46.85
N TRP A 682 -18.97 -39.06 -45.98
CA TRP A 682 -20.37 -39.35 -46.34
C TRP A 682 -21.12 -38.10 -46.84
N SER A 683 -22.26 -38.33 -47.53
CA SER A 683 -22.78 -37.40 -48.54
C SER A 683 -24.28 -37.06 -48.41
N GLN A 684 -24.58 -35.75 -48.39
CA GLN A 684 -25.85 -35.06 -48.68
C GLN A 684 -27.14 -35.43 -47.90
N ASP A 685 -27.37 -36.68 -47.50
CA ASP A 685 -28.64 -37.13 -46.89
C ASP A 685 -28.52 -37.39 -45.36
N GLN A 686 -27.59 -36.73 -44.66
CA GLN A 686 -27.27 -36.98 -43.25
C GLN A 686 -27.76 -35.89 -42.29
N MET A 687 -27.85 -36.23 -41.00
CA MET A 687 -28.02 -35.26 -39.92
C MET A 687 -26.80 -34.32 -39.84
N PRO A 688 -26.97 -33.07 -39.37
CA PRO A 688 -25.87 -32.09 -39.28
C PRO A 688 -24.80 -32.45 -38.24
N ILE A 689 -25.05 -33.41 -37.36
CA ILE A 689 -24.29 -33.72 -36.14
C ILE A 689 -24.19 -35.24 -35.96
N ASP A 690 -22.96 -35.76 -35.96
CA ASP A 690 -22.63 -37.15 -35.63
C ASP A 690 -21.99 -37.25 -34.24
N ASN A 691 -22.37 -38.26 -33.44
CA ASN A 691 -21.80 -38.52 -32.11
C ASN A 691 -20.92 -39.78 -32.09
N ILE A 692 -19.61 -39.62 -31.89
CA ILE A 692 -18.70 -40.75 -31.60
C ILE A 692 -18.52 -40.87 -30.08
N ASN A 693 -18.81 -42.05 -29.51
CA ASN A 693 -18.68 -42.32 -28.07
C ASN A 693 -17.52 -43.28 -27.77
N ILE A 694 -16.52 -42.83 -27.00
CA ILE A 694 -15.51 -43.71 -26.38
C ILE A 694 -16.00 -44.08 -24.97
N TYR A 695 -16.50 -45.31 -24.81
CA TYR A 695 -16.79 -45.89 -23.50
C TYR A 695 -15.52 -46.50 -22.89
N HIS A 696 -15.17 -46.12 -21.66
CA HIS A 696 -13.95 -46.61 -21.02
C HIS A 696 -14.05 -46.70 -19.48
N HIS A 697 -13.32 -47.66 -18.89
CA HIS A 697 -13.17 -47.73 -17.43
C HIS A 697 -12.22 -46.64 -16.90
N PRO A 698 -12.31 -46.25 -15.63
CA PRO A 698 -11.30 -45.42 -14.96
C PRO A 698 -9.87 -45.97 -15.14
N GLY A 699 -8.88 -45.09 -15.29
CA GLY A 699 -7.47 -45.46 -15.48
C GLY A 699 -7.12 -46.17 -16.80
N SER A 700 -8.11 -46.56 -17.62
CA SER A 700 -7.85 -47.26 -18.89
C SER A 700 -7.35 -46.37 -20.03
N GLY A 701 -7.33 -45.04 -19.85
CA GLY A 701 -6.74 -44.09 -20.79
C GLY A 701 -7.63 -43.67 -21.97
N GLY A 702 -8.95 -43.81 -21.87
CA GLY A 702 -9.88 -43.39 -22.93
C GLY A 702 -9.82 -41.89 -23.24
N SER A 703 -9.84 -41.02 -22.22
CA SER A 703 -9.65 -39.58 -22.37
C SER A 703 -8.28 -39.22 -23.00
N THR A 704 -7.23 -40.04 -22.75
CA THR A 704 -5.93 -39.91 -23.43
C THR A 704 -6.04 -40.21 -24.92
N VAL A 705 -6.78 -41.25 -25.32
CA VAL A 705 -7.07 -41.54 -26.73
C VAL A 705 -7.89 -40.42 -27.36
N ALA A 706 -8.90 -39.91 -26.66
CA ALA A 706 -9.76 -38.84 -27.14
C ALA A 706 -8.97 -37.54 -27.40
N ARG A 707 -8.13 -37.11 -26.44
CA ARG A 707 -7.21 -35.98 -26.64
C ARG A 707 -6.14 -36.26 -27.71
N GLN A 708 -5.66 -37.51 -27.88
CA GLN A 708 -4.72 -37.87 -28.95
C GLN A 708 -5.36 -37.78 -30.35
N VAL A 709 -6.64 -38.11 -30.49
CA VAL A 709 -7.40 -37.89 -31.73
C VAL A 709 -7.54 -36.40 -32.00
N LEU A 710 -7.98 -35.62 -31.01
CA LEU A 710 -8.12 -34.16 -31.15
C LEU A 710 -6.78 -33.49 -31.54
N TRP A 711 -5.67 -33.89 -30.90
CA TRP A 711 -4.32 -33.42 -31.22
C TRP A 711 -3.91 -33.71 -32.66
N ASN A 712 -4.23 -34.91 -33.18
CA ASN A 712 -3.85 -35.29 -34.54
C ASN A 712 -4.78 -34.71 -35.61
N GLN A 713 -5.98 -34.23 -35.26
CA GLN A 713 -6.94 -33.63 -36.21
C GLN A 713 -6.87 -32.09 -36.28
N ARG A 714 -6.20 -31.42 -35.32
CA ARG A 714 -6.09 -29.94 -35.21
C ARG A 714 -5.57 -29.18 -36.44
N LYS A 715 -4.97 -29.88 -37.42
CA LYS A 715 -4.43 -29.34 -38.68
C LYS A 715 -5.36 -29.56 -39.87
N ASP A 716 -6.39 -30.38 -39.72
CA ASP A 716 -7.33 -30.79 -40.77
C ASP A 716 -8.79 -30.36 -40.49
N LEU A 717 -9.13 -30.14 -39.22
CA LEU A 717 -10.42 -29.72 -38.66
C LEU A 717 -10.22 -28.58 -37.65
N ARG A 718 -11.31 -27.93 -37.24
CA ARG A 718 -11.29 -27.00 -36.09
C ARG A 718 -11.57 -27.79 -34.81
N CYS A 719 -10.72 -27.67 -33.80
CA CYS A 719 -10.75 -28.54 -32.62
C CYS A 719 -10.91 -27.75 -31.32
N ALA A 720 -11.73 -28.25 -30.39
CA ALA A 720 -11.83 -27.71 -29.04
C ALA A 720 -12.26 -28.79 -28.03
N VAL A 721 -11.97 -28.58 -26.74
CA VAL A 721 -12.60 -29.34 -25.64
C VAL A 721 -13.71 -28.48 -25.03
N VAL A 722 -14.85 -29.07 -24.74
CA VAL A 722 -15.98 -28.41 -24.07
C VAL A 722 -15.70 -28.33 -22.57
N LYS A 723 -16.01 -27.19 -21.95
CA LYS A 723 -16.07 -27.02 -20.48
C LYS A 723 -17.50 -27.31 -19.98
N PRO A 724 -17.78 -28.43 -19.28
CA PRO A 724 -19.15 -28.80 -18.90
C PRO A 724 -19.81 -27.88 -17.86
N SER A 725 -19.08 -26.92 -17.28
CA SER A 725 -19.60 -25.88 -16.38
C SER A 725 -20.52 -24.86 -17.07
N TYR A 726 -20.54 -24.83 -18.40
CA TYR A 726 -21.37 -23.93 -19.20
C TYR A 726 -22.61 -24.63 -19.73
N SER A 727 -23.70 -23.90 -19.94
CA SER A 727 -24.92 -24.46 -20.53
C SER A 727 -24.70 -24.98 -21.95
N ALA A 728 -25.49 -25.99 -22.32
CA ALA A 728 -25.54 -26.54 -23.68
C ALA A 728 -25.69 -25.45 -24.75
N ALA A 729 -26.58 -24.48 -24.54
CA ALA A 729 -26.83 -23.37 -25.45
C ALA A 729 -25.59 -22.47 -25.64
N THR A 730 -24.88 -22.12 -24.57
CA THR A 730 -23.65 -21.30 -24.66
C THR A 730 -22.53 -22.06 -25.38
N VAL A 731 -22.39 -23.36 -25.14
CA VAL A 731 -21.41 -24.20 -25.87
C VAL A 731 -21.80 -24.32 -27.35
N ALA A 732 -23.09 -24.46 -27.68
CA ALA A 732 -23.56 -24.49 -29.06
C ALA A 732 -23.29 -23.17 -29.81
N GLU A 733 -23.57 -22.02 -29.19
CA GLU A 733 -23.26 -20.70 -29.75
C GLU A 733 -21.75 -20.55 -30.02
N HIS A 734 -20.90 -20.87 -29.04
CA HIS A 734 -19.45 -20.80 -29.19
C HIS A 734 -18.91 -21.79 -30.23
N ALA A 735 -19.50 -22.98 -30.37
CA ALA A 735 -19.10 -23.96 -31.38
C ALA A 735 -19.46 -23.51 -32.81
N VAL A 736 -20.65 -22.92 -33.02
CA VAL A 736 -21.02 -22.31 -34.30
C VAL A 736 -20.13 -21.10 -34.61
N LYS A 737 -19.83 -20.27 -33.62
CA LYS A 737 -18.88 -19.16 -33.76
C LYS A 737 -17.47 -19.66 -34.16
N LEU A 738 -16.98 -20.72 -33.53
CA LEU A 738 -15.70 -21.35 -33.87
C LEU A 738 -15.71 -21.95 -35.28
N ARG A 739 -16.84 -22.50 -35.74
CA ARG A 739 -17.00 -23.03 -37.12
C ARG A 739 -16.91 -21.93 -38.17
N GLU A 740 -17.49 -20.76 -37.89
CA GLU A 740 -17.70 -19.69 -38.88
C GLU A 740 -16.69 -18.53 -38.76
N TYR A 741 -15.74 -18.61 -37.82
CA TYR A 741 -14.64 -17.66 -37.69
C TYR A 741 -13.87 -17.56 -39.02
N GLU A 742 -13.85 -16.35 -39.59
CA GLU A 742 -13.49 -15.99 -40.99
C GLU A 742 -14.29 -16.70 -42.11
N GLU A 743 -14.73 -17.95 -41.94
CA GLU A 743 -15.42 -18.76 -42.95
C GLU A 743 -16.95 -18.58 -42.92
N LYS A 744 -17.43 -17.45 -43.44
CA LYS A 744 -18.86 -17.04 -43.40
C LYS A 744 -19.79 -17.76 -44.39
N ASN A 745 -19.31 -18.71 -45.18
CA ASN A 745 -20.13 -19.50 -46.11
C ASN A 745 -20.35 -20.90 -45.51
N PRO A 746 -21.58 -21.29 -45.09
CA PRO A 746 -21.83 -22.55 -44.40
C PRO A 746 -21.36 -23.82 -45.13
N GLN A 747 -21.28 -23.78 -46.47
CA GLN A 747 -20.82 -24.87 -47.34
C GLN A 747 -19.29 -24.88 -47.53
N LYS A 748 -18.58 -23.92 -46.96
CA LYS A 748 -17.12 -23.76 -47.00
C LYS A 748 -16.55 -23.38 -45.62
N CYS A 749 -17.09 -23.98 -44.56
CA CYS A 749 -16.46 -24.06 -43.25
C CYS A 749 -15.90 -25.48 -43.09
N LEU A 750 -14.82 -25.65 -42.34
CA LEU A 750 -14.51 -26.98 -41.80
C LEU A 750 -15.53 -27.38 -40.70
N PRO A 751 -15.81 -28.67 -40.51
CA PRO A 751 -16.47 -29.16 -39.29
C PRO A 751 -15.65 -28.78 -38.06
N VAL A 752 -16.36 -28.46 -36.98
CA VAL A 752 -15.77 -28.42 -35.63
C VAL A 752 -15.83 -29.83 -35.05
N LEU A 753 -14.72 -30.28 -34.48
CA LEU A 753 -14.58 -31.49 -33.69
C LEU A 753 -14.53 -31.07 -32.21
N LEU A 754 -15.65 -31.24 -31.50
CA LEU A 754 -15.78 -30.95 -30.08
C LEU A 754 -15.47 -32.19 -29.26
N LEU A 755 -14.48 -32.14 -28.36
CA LEU A 755 -14.25 -33.18 -27.36
C LEU A 755 -15.01 -32.86 -26.07
N ILE A 756 -15.76 -33.83 -25.55
CA ILE A 756 -16.36 -33.80 -24.22
C ILE A 756 -15.73 -34.92 -23.39
N GLU A 757 -15.18 -34.58 -22.23
CA GLU A 757 -14.58 -35.53 -21.28
C GLU A 757 -15.46 -35.65 -20.04
N ASP A 758 -15.72 -36.88 -19.60
CA ASP A 758 -16.37 -37.20 -18.32
C ASP A 758 -17.80 -36.59 -18.16
N GLY A 759 -18.45 -36.26 -19.27
CA GLY A 759 -19.75 -35.58 -19.32
C GLY A 759 -20.97 -36.48 -19.06
N GLU A 760 -21.98 -35.92 -18.40
CA GLU A 760 -23.23 -36.63 -18.10
C GLU A 760 -24.10 -36.86 -19.34
N LYS A 761 -24.82 -37.99 -19.37
CA LYS A 761 -25.63 -38.43 -20.53
C LYS A 761 -26.80 -37.47 -20.84
N GLU A 762 -27.28 -36.71 -19.86
CA GLU A 762 -28.31 -35.66 -20.03
C GLU A 762 -27.70 -34.43 -20.74
N TYR A 763 -26.59 -33.90 -20.22
CA TYR A 763 -25.84 -32.79 -20.82
C TYR A 763 -25.40 -33.05 -22.26
N LEU A 764 -25.00 -34.29 -22.58
CA LEU A 764 -24.64 -34.71 -23.93
C LEU A 764 -25.81 -34.61 -24.93
N GLU A 765 -27.03 -34.95 -24.50
CA GLU A 765 -28.22 -34.88 -25.34
C GLU A 765 -28.72 -33.43 -25.46
N ASP A 766 -28.71 -32.66 -24.37
CA ASP A 766 -29.02 -31.22 -24.40
C ASP A 766 -28.09 -30.45 -25.34
N LEU A 767 -26.77 -30.70 -25.28
CA LEU A 767 -25.80 -30.08 -26.18
C LEU A 767 -26.00 -30.50 -27.64
N LYS A 768 -26.36 -31.76 -27.90
CA LYS A 768 -26.75 -32.22 -29.24
C LYS A 768 -27.98 -31.46 -29.75
N ASN A 769 -29.02 -31.31 -28.92
CA ASN A 769 -30.25 -30.61 -29.27
C ASN A 769 -30.00 -29.11 -29.54
N GLU A 770 -29.25 -28.42 -28.67
CA GLU A 770 -28.90 -27.01 -28.86
C GLU A 770 -28.01 -26.77 -30.09
N LEU A 771 -27.07 -27.69 -30.38
CA LEU A 771 -26.30 -27.65 -31.63
C LEU A 771 -27.19 -27.87 -32.86
N GLU A 772 -28.14 -28.81 -32.84
CA GLU A 772 -29.11 -28.99 -33.93
C GLU A 772 -29.92 -27.70 -34.16
N VAL A 773 -30.45 -27.08 -33.10
CA VAL A 773 -31.21 -25.82 -33.17
C VAL A 773 -30.36 -24.66 -33.71
N ALA A 774 -29.11 -24.52 -33.23
CA ALA A 774 -28.19 -23.48 -33.68
C ALA A 774 -27.85 -23.59 -35.17
N VAL A 775 -27.85 -24.81 -35.71
CA VAL A 775 -27.59 -25.10 -37.14
C VAL A 775 -28.84 -24.89 -38.00
N PHE A 776 -30.00 -25.42 -37.58
CA PHE A 776 -31.26 -25.32 -38.33
C PHE A 776 -31.95 -23.93 -38.28
N THR A 777 -31.37 -22.94 -37.59
CA THR A 777 -32.05 -21.65 -37.33
C THR A 777 -32.33 -20.85 -38.64
N PRO A 778 -33.55 -20.33 -38.87
CA PRO A 778 -34.08 -20.08 -40.24
C PRO A 778 -33.51 -18.88 -41.04
N ARG A 779 -32.34 -18.35 -40.69
CA ARG A 779 -31.64 -17.30 -41.46
C ARG A 779 -30.53 -17.84 -42.37
N ARG A 780 -30.26 -19.14 -42.35
CA ARG A 780 -29.26 -19.80 -43.20
C ARG A 780 -29.94 -20.82 -44.10
N LEU A 781 -29.92 -20.56 -45.41
CA LEU A 781 -30.46 -21.48 -46.40
C LEU A 781 -29.45 -22.60 -46.69
N GLN A 782 -29.65 -23.71 -45.97
CA GLN A 782 -29.44 -25.10 -46.41
C GLN A 782 -28.00 -25.67 -46.51
N TRP A 783 -27.88 -26.88 -45.96
CA TRP A 783 -26.77 -27.86 -46.04
C TRP A 783 -25.60 -27.64 -45.05
N GLU A 784 -25.28 -28.68 -44.28
CA GLU A 784 -24.82 -28.58 -42.87
C GLU A 784 -23.86 -29.73 -42.48
N TYR A 785 -22.82 -29.48 -41.67
CA TYR A 785 -21.96 -30.53 -41.04
C TYR A 785 -21.20 -30.03 -39.79
N HIS A 786 -21.22 -30.84 -38.71
CA HIS A 786 -20.48 -30.75 -37.43
C HIS A 786 -20.15 -32.18 -36.92
N ALA A 787 -19.07 -32.36 -36.15
CA ALA A 787 -18.70 -33.67 -35.59
C ALA A 787 -18.56 -33.59 -34.05
N LEU A 788 -19.46 -34.25 -33.33
CA LEU A 788 -19.47 -34.31 -31.87
C LEU A 788 -18.69 -35.53 -31.38
N PHE A 789 -17.77 -35.31 -30.44
CA PHE A 789 -16.88 -36.33 -29.92
C PHE A 789 -16.99 -36.46 -28.40
N SER A 790 -17.52 -37.57 -27.91
CA SER A 790 -17.74 -37.82 -26.49
C SER A 790 -16.87 -38.95 -25.96
N SER A 791 -16.28 -38.74 -24.78
CA SER A 791 -15.58 -39.76 -24.01
C SER A 791 -16.28 -39.91 -22.66
N ALA A 792 -16.93 -41.06 -22.46
CA ALA A 792 -17.81 -41.31 -21.32
C ALA A 792 -17.32 -42.49 -20.47
N VAL A 793 -17.32 -42.29 -19.15
CA VAL A 793 -17.02 -43.33 -18.16
C VAL A 793 -18.31 -44.04 -17.77
N ASP A 794 -18.29 -45.37 -17.74
CA ASP A 794 -19.38 -46.21 -17.22
C ASP A 794 -18.81 -47.22 -16.21
N ASP A 795 -19.47 -47.38 -15.06
CA ASP A 795 -19.12 -48.34 -14.01
C ASP A 795 -20.36 -48.67 -13.14
N PRO A 796 -20.58 -49.92 -12.70
CA PRO A 796 -20.35 -51.16 -13.43
C PRO A 796 -21.61 -52.04 -13.53
N THR A 797 -21.89 -52.59 -14.72
CA THR A 797 -22.59 -53.89 -14.86
C THR A 797 -22.28 -54.51 -16.23
N PRO A 798 -22.21 -55.85 -16.35
CA PRO A 798 -21.56 -56.48 -17.50
C PRO A 798 -22.49 -56.63 -18.71
N GLN A 799 -22.43 -55.69 -19.65
CA GLN A 799 -22.87 -55.92 -21.03
C GLN A 799 -21.75 -55.65 -22.04
N ARG A 800 -21.43 -56.69 -22.83
CA ARG A 800 -20.49 -56.63 -23.96
C ARG A 800 -21.08 -55.77 -25.09
N ASN A 801 -20.75 -54.47 -25.13
CA ASN A 801 -21.03 -53.60 -26.28
C ASN A 801 -20.00 -52.46 -26.41
N CYS A 802 -18.70 -52.80 -26.45
CA CYS A 802 -17.70 -51.84 -26.91
C CYS A 802 -17.99 -51.50 -28.38
N VAL A 803 -18.09 -50.21 -28.70
CA VAL A 803 -18.36 -49.64 -30.03
C VAL A 803 -19.66 -50.17 -30.68
N ARG A 804 -20.77 -49.46 -30.46
CA ARG A 804 -21.91 -49.43 -31.39
C ARG A 804 -22.19 -48.00 -31.82
N GLY A 805 -21.99 -47.70 -33.10
CA GLY A 805 -22.82 -46.70 -33.77
C GLY A 805 -24.23 -47.29 -33.90
N HIS A 806 -25.25 -46.55 -33.48
CA HIS A 806 -26.64 -46.95 -33.67
C HIS A 806 -27.16 -46.35 -34.99
N PRO A 807 -27.54 -47.17 -35.98
CA PRO A 807 -28.22 -46.67 -37.17
C PRO A 807 -29.69 -46.42 -36.86
N TYR A 808 -30.18 -45.22 -37.21
CA TYR A 808 -31.59 -44.86 -37.33
C TYR A 808 -31.77 -43.96 -38.55
#